data_AF-A0A7Y7NYM5-F1
#
_entry.id   AF-A0A7Y7NYM5-F1
#
_cell.length_a   1.000
_cell.length_b   1.000
_cell.length_c   1.000
_cell.angle_alpha   90.00
_cell.angle_beta   90.00
_cell.angle_gamma   90.00
#
_symmetry.space_group_name_H-M   'P 1'
#
loop_
_entity.id
_entity.type
_entity.pdbx_description
1 polymer ?
#
loop_
_entity_poly.entity_id
_entity_poly.type
_entity_poly.pdbx_seq_one_letter_code
_entity_poly.pdbx_strand_id
1 'polypeptide(L)'
;MAKRQFSNTRDFLNLGFIILMLSFCLILNRAEATNYFFSNSTGDDKRTSAEAQSSSTPWKSIAKLNATTFAPGDAIFFNKGDTFYGSILINSSGTSSAPITFGAYGSGADPVITGFSTISSWTDESGSIYSGVITSESQSNMVTVDGSQQGIGRYPNTGYLTYESSSGTASITDNQLAASPVWTGAEVVIRKNPYVLDRNTITNHTGTLLAFTTLGSTTTANAGWGYFIQNDLKTLDVTNEWYHNTATGKFYIYGNPASKNVQVATLDYLFKNNGFDYITVTGLNFTGANKIALYWYNNADYGKVLNCSVNYSGGDGIDFVSSHGQINNTSINHINRTGIYAHSTFMSVTNNTIKNCGIIKGAATWGNNCIGIIAEGADNLYQYNSIDSVGYNGIYLVVASRSQVRNNLINHFCLNLNDGGGIYTAGTTSISRVIDGNIVLNGIGDLTGTTTTTKIVEGIYIDEPTSDIDITNNTCAFNAYSGLKLHNANNIRVRENTFFGNTVCALRIQESNASTPLRNNNFHGNKFIAKNSTELTVKHISATDDIALLGSLDSNYYARPIDDNLTIQTGTPTAGTVNRALASWKTFSGQDANASKAPVAISSTNDLRFEYNASNQIKDIALPGTYTDIKGTVFANSITLQPYASAVLILTAASSNHAPVILNQSFQLNENTANGTIIGTVIATDVDAGQTKTFSIVSGNTGNVFAINASTGILTVATSAALNFEVTPTFTLGIKVQDNGTGTLSSQATITVSLTDVNELPTINNQSFSIPENSVNGTEIGTIASTDPDAGQLLTYSIVSGNTNNAFAINSSTGVLTVATSAALNFEVTPSFTLGIKVQDNGTGT
;
A
#
# COMPACT_ATOMS: atom_id res chain seq x y z
N MET A 1 -28.81 -30.27 98.40
CA MET A 1 -29.12 -29.02 97.68
C MET A 1 -29.56 -29.42 96.27
N ALA A 2 -30.85 -29.58 95.94
CA ALA A 2 -31.84 -28.50 95.69
C ALA A 2 -31.18 -27.37 94.86
N LYS A 3 -31.50 -27.11 93.59
CA LYS A 3 -32.78 -27.06 92.86
C LYS A 3 -32.50 -27.20 91.34
N ARG A 4 -33.34 -27.99 90.62
CA ARG A 4 -34.27 -27.62 89.51
C ARG A 4 -33.65 -27.00 88.25
N GLN A 5 -34.09 -27.24 87.01
CA GLN A 5 -35.00 -28.17 86.30
C GLN A 5 -34.90 -27.73 84.81
N PHE A 6 -34.96 -28.71 83.87
CA PHE A 6 -35.64 -28.74 82.54
C PHE A 6 -35.69 -27.47 81.65
N SER A 7 -35.65 -27.50 80.31
CA SER A 7 -35.97 -28.56 79.34
C SER A 7 -35.29 -28.30 77.99
N ASN A 8 -35.16 -29.39 77.23
CA ASN A 8 -35.20 -29.45 75.77
C ASN A 8 -36.15 -28.41 75.16
N THR A 9 -35.79 -27.83 74.01
CA THR A 9 -36.29 -28.24 72.69
C THR A 9 -35.66 -27.38 71.60
N ARG A 10 -35.32 -28.04 70.47
CA ARG A 10 -35.39 -27.52 69.09
C ARG A 10 -35.29 -26.00 68.94
N ASP A 11 -34.13 -25.49 68.49
CA ASP A 11 -34.02 -24.29 67.62
C ASP A 11 -32.55 -23.84 67.41
N PHE A 12 -31.68 -24.73 66.92
CA PHE A 12 -30.34 -24.32 66.45
C PHE A 12 -29.97 -24.89 65.07
N LEU A 13 -30.97 -25.30 64.30
CA LEU A 13 -30.83 -25.68 62.88
C LEU A 13 -31.48 -24.67 61.92
N ASN A 14 -31.92 -23.51 62.43
CA ASN A 14 -32.67 -22.52 61.64
C ASN A 14 -32.14 -21.07 61.71
N LEU A 15 -30.88 -20.86 62.14
CA LEU A 15 -30.23 -19.54 62.06
C LEU A 15 -29.03 -19.49 61.09
N GLY A 16 -28.45 -20.65 60.74
CA GLY A 16 -27.40 -20.76 59.72
C GLY A 16 -27.92 -20.75 58.27
N PHE A 17 -29.19 -21.06 58.05
CA PHE A 17 -29.80 -21.11 56.71
C PHE A 17 -30.49 -19.80 56.28
N ILE A 18 -30.77 -18.88 57.22
CA ILE A 18 -31.46 -17.62 56.91
C ILE A 18 -30.47 -16.48 56.62
N ILE A 19 -29.22 -16.55 57.13
CA ILE A 19 -28.15 -15.59 56.75
C ILE A 19 -27.46 -16.00 55.44
N LEU A 20 -27.50 -17.29 55.08
CA LEU A 20 -27.03 -17.77 53.77
C LEU A 20 -28.07 -17.53 52.64
N MET A 21 -29.37 -17.44 52.96
CA MET A 21 -30.42 -17.08 52.00
C MET A 21 -30.75 -15.57 51.91
N LEU A 22 -30.10 -14.72 52.70
CA LEU A 22 -30.09 -13.26 52.51
C LEU A 22 -28.82 -12.75 51.79
N SER A 23 -27.90 -13.66 51.45
CA SER A 23 -26.69 -13.38 50.64
C SER A 23 -26.85 -13.77 49.17
N PHE A 24 -28.06 -14.11 48.72
CA PHE A 24 -28.38 -14.50 47.34
C PHE A 24 -29.41 -13.57 46.66
N CYS A 25 -29.47 -12.31 47.12
CA CYS A 25 -30.21 -11.22 46.47
C CYS A 25 -29.41 -9.91 46.43
N LEU A 26 -28.08 -9.99 46.38
CA LEU A 26 -27.35 -8.99 45.58
C LEU A 26 -27.63 -9.38 44.14
N ILE A 27 -28.68 -8.79 43.59
CA ILE A 27 -28.81 -8.61 42.15
C ILE A 27 -27.50 -7.92 41.76
N LEU A 28 -26.51 -8.72 41.33
CA LEU A 28 -25.51 -8.25 40.40
C LEU A 28 -26.34 -7.80 39.21
N ASN A 29 -26.72 -6.52 39.21
CA ASN A 29 -26.99 -5.79 38.00
C ASN A 29 -25.68 -5.88 37.22
N ARG A 30 -25.48 -7.00 36.51
CA ARG A 30 -24.63 -6.99 35.33
C ARG A 30 -25.27 -5.91 34.47
N ALA A 31 -24.62 -4.75 34.40
CA ALA A 31 -24.92 -3.81 33.34
C ALA A 31 -24.78 -4.63 32.05
N GLU A 32 -25.90 -4.90 31.39
CA GLU A 32 -25.89 -5.66 30.15
C GLU A 32 -25.15 -4.81 29.11
N ALA A 33 -24.19 -5.43 28.43
CA ALA A 33 -23.47 -4.82 27.32
C ALA A 33 -24.49 -4.21 26.34
N THR A 34 -24.41 -2.90 26.14
CA THR A 34 -25.36 -2.18 25.30
C THR A 34 -24.71 -1.76 24.00
N ASN A 35 -25.41 -1.97 22.89
CA ASN A 35 -24.98 -1.50 21.58
C ASN A 35 -25.58 -0.12 21.32
N TYR A 36 -24.79 0.85 20.86
CA TYR A 36 -25.22 2.18 20.44
C TYR A 36 -24.85 2.39 18.98
N PHE A 37 -25.78 2.91 18.18
CA PHE A 37 -25.60 3.07 16.74
C PHE A 37 -25.49 4.54 16.34
N PHE A 38 -24.56 4.85 15.44
CA PHE A 38 -24.33 6.18 14.88
C PHE A 38 -24.42 6.15 13.35
N SER A 39 -25.06 7.16 12.76
CA SER A 39 -25.19 7.35 11.31
C SER A 39 -25.19 8.84 11.01
N ASN A 40 -24.20 9.35 10.28
CA ASN A 40 -24.17 10.75 9.89
C ASN A 40 -25.29 11.07 8.89
N SER A 41 -25.61 10.10 8.01
CA SER A 41 -26.62 10.25 6.96
C SER A 41 -28.06 10.20 7.50
N THR A 42 -28.36 9.30 8.46
CA THR A 42 -29.73 9.03 8.93
C THR A 42 -29.96 9.23 10.43
N GLY A 43 -28.92 9.58 11.19
CA GLY A 43 -28.98 9.75 12.64
C GLY A 43 -29.63 11.06 13.10
N ASP A 44 -30.07 11.06 14.37
CA ASP A 44 -30.60 12.23 15.08
C ASP A 44 -30.14 12.23 16.54
N ASP A 45 -29.40 13.27 16.95
CA ASP A 45 -28.83 13.39 18.31
C ASP A 45 -29.87 13.76 19.37
N LYS A 46 -31.09 14.14 18.98
CA LYS A 46 -32.22 14.34 19.90
C LYS A 46 -32.78 13.04 20.46
N ARG A 47 -32.46 11.90 19.85
CA ARG A 47 -32.85 10.57 20.33
C ARG A 47 -32.27 10.30 21.71
N THR A 48 -33.05 9.60 22.52
CA THR A 48 -32.63 9.07 23.82
C THR A 48 -31.61 7.95 23.65
N SER A 49 -30.91 7.61 24.74
CA SER A 49 -29.97 6.48 24.75
C SER A 49 -30.65 5.16 24.40
N ALA A 50 -31.88 4.92 24.87
CA ALA A 50 -32.63 3.70 24.57
C ALA A 50 -32.99 3.60 23.08
N GLU A 51 -33.37 4.71 22.43
CA GLU A 51 -33.67 4.71 21.00
C GLU A 51 -32.42 4.44 20.16
N ALA A 52 -31.26 4.96 20.57
CA ALA A 52 -30.00 4.75 19.87
C ALA A 52 -29.44 3.32 19.98
N GLN A 53 -30.11 2.44 20.74
CA GLN A 53 -29.75 1.02 20.83
C GLN A 53 -30.26 0.17 19.65
N SER A 54 -31.01 0.78 18.73
CA SER A 54 -31.39 0.15 17.46
C SER A 54 -30.67 0.80 16.28
N SER A 55 -30.19 -0.03 15.36
CA SER A 55 -29.60 0.41 14.08
C SER A 55 -30.57 1.17 13.17
N SER A 56 -31.89 1.06 13.41
CA SER A 56 -32.91 1.82 12.69
C SER A 56 -33.10 3.25 13.21
N THR A 57 -32.61 3.54 14.41
CA THR A 57 -32.77 4.85 15.09
C THR A 57 -31.44 5.35 15.67
N PRO A 58 -30.37 5.47 14.85
CA PRO A 58 -29.05 5.82 15.33
C PRO A 58 -28.92 7.27 15.80
N TRP A 59 -27.95 7.58 16.65
CA TRP A 59 -27.45 8.94 16.85
C TRP A 59 -26.67 9.44 15.63
N LYS A 60 -26.36 10.73 15.57
CA LYS A 60 -25.75 11.37 14.40
C LYS A 60 -24.29 11.69 14.56
N SER A 61 -23.88 12.33 15.65
CA SER A 61 -22.58 13.03 15.70
C SER A 61 -21.60 12.50 16.74
N ILE A 62 -20.31 12.73 16.50
CA ILE A 62 -19.24 12.50 17.48
C ILE A 62 -19.43 13.40 18.72
N ALA A 63 -20.03 14.58 18.58
CA ALA A 63 -20.35 15.44 19.72
C ALA A 63 -21.33 14.74 20.69
N LYS A 64 -22.35 14.04 20.16
CA LYS A 64 -23.26 13.23 20.99
C LYS A 64 -22.56 12.05 21.65
N LEU A 65 -21.65 11.39 20.94
CA LEU A 65 -20.80 10.34 21.50
C LEU A 65 -20.00 10.86 22.70
N ASN A 66 -19.27 11.97 22.53
CA ASN A 66 -18.41 12.52 23.57
C ASN A 66 -19.19 13.04 24.80
N ALA A 67 -20.45 13.42 24.61
CA ALA A 67 -21.35 13.81 25.70
C ALA A 67 -21.97 12.63 26.46
N THR A 68 -21.71 11.39 26.03
CA THR A 68 -22.26 10.17 26.61
C THR A 68 -21.17 9.41 27.37
N THR A 69 -21.50 8.91 28.57
CA THR A 69 -20.63 7.99 29.32
C THR A 69 -21.09 6.56 29.09
N PHE A 70 -20.16 5.70 28.69
CA PHE A 70 -20.42 4.29 28.38
C PHE A 70 -20.03 3.39 29.56
N ALA A 71 -20.70 2.25 29.69
CA ALA A 71 -20.41 1.25 30.69
C ALA A 71 -19.45 0.18 30.14
N PRO A 72 -18.70 -0.53 31.00
CA PRO A 72 -17.92 -1.69 30.58
C PRO A 72 -18.76 -2.71 29.81
N GLY A 73 -18.30 -3.09 28.61
CA GLY A 73 -18.98 -4.02 27.71
C GLY A 73 -19.81 -3.36 26.62
N ASP A 74 -20.05 -2.05 26.70
CA ASP A 74 -20.79 -1.34 25.66
C ASP A 74 -20.04 -1.35 24.31
N ALA A 75 -20.82 -1.40 23.24
CA ALA A 75 -20.31 -1.30 21.87
C ALA A 75 -20.93 -0.10 21.14
N ILE A 76 -20.09 0.66 20.45
CA ILE A 76 -20.44 1.88 19.72
C ILE A 76 -20.17 1.62 18.25
N PHE A 77 -21.23 1.53 17.45
CA PHE A 77 -21.14 1.16 16.04
C PHE A 77 -21.45 2.36 15.12
N PHE A 78 -20.52 2.64 14.20
CA PHE A 78 -20.68 3.64 13.14
C PHE A 78 -21.13 3.00 11.83
N ASN A 79 -22.07 3.64 11.13
CA ASN A 79 -22.65 3.09 9.90
C ASN A 79 -21.63 3.07 8.76
N LYS A 80 -21.46 1.92 8.11
CA LYS A 80 -20.61 1.79 6.92
C LYS A 80 -21.10 2.72 5.80
N GLY A 81 -20.16 3.32 5.09
CA GLY A 81 -20.39 4.34 4.05
C GLY A 81 -20.50 5.78 4.58
N ASP A 82 -20.63 6.00 5.89
CA ASP A 82 -20.71 7.35 6.45
C ASP A 82 -19.33 7.92 6.79
N THR A 83 -19.23 9.26 6.69
CA THR A 83 -18.10 10.05 7.17
C THR A 83 -18.54 10.93 8.35
N PHE A 84 -17.79 10.92 9.43
CA PHE A 84 -18.02 11.70 10.65
C PHE A 84 -16.85 12.66 10.88
N TYR A 85 -17.14 13.96 10.96
CA TYR A 85 -16.16 14.95 11.36
C TYR A 85 -16.11 15.06 12.89
N GLY A 86 -14.92 14.97 13.50
CA GLY A 86 -14.73 15.12 14.95
C GLY A 86 -13.66 14.23 15.57
N SER A 87 -13.33 14.50 16.83
CA SER A 87 -12.41 13.71 17.65
C SER A 87 -13.19 12.82 18.63
N ILE A 88 -12.95 11.52 18.62
CA ILE A 88 -13.50 10.59 19.63
C ILE A 88 -12.69 10.74 20.92
N LEU A 89 -13.36 11.11 22.01
CA LEU A 89 -12.75 11.31 23.33
C LEU A 89 -13.22 10.23 24.29
N ILE A 90 -12.30 9.39 24.75
CA ILE A 90 -12.63 8.33 25.72
C ILE A 90 -12.79 8.93 27.11
N ASN A 91 -13.83 8.50 27.83
CA ASN A 91 -14.20 9.03 29.14
C ASN A 91 -14.51 7.95 30.20
N SER A 92 -14.36 6.67 29.85
CA SER A 92 -14.71 5.51 30.69
C SER A 92 -13.88 4.30 30.30
N SER A 93 -13.54 3.45 31.27
CA SER A 93 -12.80 2.20 31.05
C SER A 93 -13.75 1.02 30.82
N GLY A 94 -13.29 0.06 30.03
CA GLY A 94 -13.84 -1.29 30.06
C GLY A 94 -13.27 -2.13 31.20
N THR A 95 -13.47 -3.44 31.11
CA THR A 95 -12.79 -4.44 31.97
C THR A 95 -12.26 -5.57 31.10
N SER A 96 -11.40 -6.43 31.67
CA SER A 96 -10.83 -7.58 30.95
C SER A 96 -11.89 -8.53 30.37
N SER A 97 -13.04 -8.68 31.05
CA SER A 97 -14.17 -9.50 30.58
C SER A 97 -15.20 -8.72 29.77
N ALA A 98 -15.16 -7.39 29.78
CA ALA A 98 -16.14 -6.52 29.15
C ALA A 98 -15.46 -5.22 28.66
N PRO A 99 -14.67 -5.29 27.57
CA PRO A 99 -14.06 -4.11 26.98
C PRO A 99 -15.12 -3.20 26.33
N ILE A 100 -14.88 -1.90 26.30
CA ILE A 100 -15.69 -0.97 25.49
C ILE A 100 -15.18 -1.04 24.05
N THR A 101 -16.08 -1.19 23.08
CA THR A 101 -15.71 -1.42 21.67
C THR A 101 -16.26 -0.33 20.76
N PHE A 102 -15.42 0.28 19.94
CA PHE A 102 -15.80 1.17 18.85
C PHE A 102 -15.64 0.41 17.54
N GLY A 103 -16.71 0.27 16.77
CA GLY A 103 -16.75 -0.57 15.58
C GLY A 103 -17.66 -0.05 14.47
N ALA A 104 -17.90 -0.89 13.46
CA ALA A 104 -18.77 -0.57 12.33
C ALA A 104 -19.99 -1.51 12.23
N TYR A 105 -21.08 -1.04 11.63
CA TYR A 105 -22.26 -1.84 11.26
C TYR A 105 -22.78 -1.46 9.86
N GLY A 106 -23.69 -2.27 9.31
CA GLY A 106 -24.26 -2.01 7.98
C GLY A 106 -23.40 -2.55 6.84
N SER A 107 -23.58 -2.00 5.64
CA SER A 107 -22.93 -2.45 4.40
C SER A 107 -22.19 -1.31 3.71
N GLY A 108 -21.14 -1.63 2.95
CA GLY A 108 -20.33 -0.65 2.22
C GLY A 108 -18.92 -0.53 2.78
N ALA A 109 -18.24 0.58 2.48
CA ALA A 109 -16.91 0.87 3.00
C ALA A 109 -16.94 1.13 4.51
N ASP A 110 -15.83 0.85 5.20
CA ASP A 110 -15.72 1.14 6.63
C ASP A 110 -15.88 2.65 6.90
N PRO A 111 -16.60 3.02 7.98
CA PRO A 111 -16.91 4.40 8.33
C PRO A 111 -15.64 5.22 8.51
N VAL A 112 -15.71 6.49 8.11
CA VAL A 112 -14.58 7.43 8.16
C VAL A 112 -14.75 8.39 9.32
N ILE A 113 -13.77 8.45 10.22
CA ILE A 113 -13.58 9.52 11.21
C ILE A 113 -12.57 10.50 10.63
N THR A 114 -12.97 11.77 10.44
CA THR A 114 -12.11 12.75 9.79
C THR A 114 -11.95 14.05 10.56
N GLY A 115 -10.73 14.61 10.48
CA GLY A 115 -10.42 15.96 10.92
C GLY A 115 -10.21 16.92 9.76
N PHE A 116 -10.48 16.50 8.51
CA PHE A 116 -10.39 17.37 7.34
C PHE A 116 -11.57 18.33 7.27
N SER A 117 -11.26 19.60 7.06
CA SER A 117 -12.20 20.61 6.55
C SER A 117 -11.91 20.88 5.08
N THR A 118 -12.95 20.97 4.26
CA THR A 118 -12.82 21.27 2.82
C THR A 118 -13.00 22.76 2.61
N ILE A 119 -12.09 23.39 1.87
CA ILE A 119 -12.22 24.81 1.50
C ILE A 119 -12.98 24.90 0.17
N SER A 120 -14.22 25.40 0.23
CA SER A 120 -15.09 25.53 -0.94
C SER A 120 -15.16 26.95 -1.52
N SER A 121 -14.68 27.94 -0.77
CA SER A 121 -14.80 29.36 -1.12
C SER A 121 -13.42 30.00 -1.11
N TRP A 122 -13.02 30.54 -2.27
CA TRP A 122 -11.69 31.08 -2.49
C TRP A 122 -11.75 32.56 -2.86
N THR A 123 -10.82 33.33 -2.31
CA THR A 123 -10.55 34.73 -2.66
C THR A 123 -9.27 34.78 -3.46
N ASP A 124 -9.29 35.42 -4.63
CA ASP A 124 -8.09 35.72 -5.39
C ASP A 124 -7.36 36.91 -4.75
N GLU A 125 -6.14 36.68 -4.27
CA GLU A 125 -5.34 37.72 -3.59
C GLU A 125 -4.36 38.41 -4.56
N SER A 126 -3.96 37.77 -5.66
CA SER A 126 -2.91 38.29 -6.56
C SER A 126 -2.85 37.70 -7.98
N GLY A 127 -3.86 36.93 -8.40
CA GLY A 127 -3.93 36.17 -9.65
C GLY A 127 -3.29 34.77 -9.56
N SER A 128 -2.24 34.63 -8.75
CA SER A 128 -1.52 33.36 -8.54
C SER A 128 -1.66 32.80 -7.12
N ILE A 129 -2.01 33.62 -6.13
CA ILE A 129 -2.25 33.18 -4.76
C ILE A 129 -3.72 33.36 -4.42
N TYR A 130 -4.32 32.29 -3.88
CA TYR A 130 -5.71 32.25 -3.47
C TYR A 130 -5.78 31.98 -1.98
N SER A 131 -6.77 32.57 -1.30
CA SER A 131 -7.01 32.34 0.12
C SER A 131 -8.40 31.81 0.42
N GLY A 132 -8.50 30.98 1.45
CA GLY A 132 -9.73 30.53 2.06
C GLY A 132 -9.68 30.75 3.57
N VAL A 133 -10.82 30.59 4.26
CA VAL A 133 -10.90 30.69 5.72
C VAL A 133 -11.12 29.30 6.31
N ILE A 134 -10.30 28.94 7.29
CA ILE A 134 -10.45 27.71 8.09
C ILE A 134 -10.36 28.03 9.57
N THR A 135 -10.94 27.16 10.40
CA THR A 135 -10.75 27.17 11.86
C THR A 135 -10.08 25.86 12.25
N SER A 136 -8.83 25.94 12.70
CA SER A 136 -8.07 24.78 13.18
C SER A 136 -7.71 24.93 14.66
N GLU A 137 -7.53 23.81 15.35
CA GLU A 137 -7.10 23.78 16.75
C GLU A 137 -5.64 24.26 16.93
N SER A 138 -4.79 24.04 15.93
CA SER A 138 -3.41 24.51 15.92
C SER A 138 -2.89 24.72 14.49
N GLN A 139 -1.60 25.10 14.34
CA GLN A 139 -0.96 25.29 13.03
C GLN A 139 -1.16 24.04 12.16
N SER A 140 -1.71 24.25 10.96
CA SER A 140 -1.97 23.15 10.05
C SER A 140 -0.67 22.50 9.61
N ASN A 141 -0.65 21.16 9.60
CA ASN A 141 0.48 20.37 9.12
C ASN A 141 0.10 19.31 8.10
N MET A 142 -1.19 19.15 7.77
CA MET A 142 -1.65 18.18 6.78
C MET A 142 -2.65 18.83 5.83
N VAL A 143 -2.29 18.81 4.55
CA VAL A 143 -3.11 19.33 3.45
C VAL A 143 -3.10 18.33 2.32
N THR A 144 -4.26 18.10 1.73
CA THR A 144 -4.38 17.37 0.47
C THR A 144 -5.04 18.23 -0.58
N VAL A 145 -4.61 18.03 -1.83
CA VAL A 145 -5.21 18.61 -3.03
C VAL A 145 -5.52 17.45 -3.95
N ASP A 146 -6.81 17.25 -4.27
CA ASP A 146 -7.33 16.11 -5.03
C ASP A 146 -6.90 14.75 -4.43
N GLY A 147 -6.82 14.66 -3.10
CA GLY A 147 -6.38 13.47 -2.37
C GLY A 147 -4.85 13.26 -2.34
N SER A 148 -4.05 14.12 -2.98
CA SER A 148 -2.58 14.08 -2.87
C SER A 148 -2.10 14.97 -1.73
N GLN A 149 -1.28 14.41 -0.84
CA GLN A 149 -0.59 15.16 0.21
C GLN A 149 0.33 16.22 -0.39
N GLN A 150 0.30 17.45 0.14
CA GLN A 150 1.12 18.57 -0.33
C GLN A 150 2.13 19.03 0.72
N GLY A 151 3.34 19.38 0.27
CA GLY A 151 4.35 20.03 1.11
C GLY A 151 4.01 21.49 1.41
N ILE A 152 4.51 22.01 2.52
CA ILE A 152 4.44 23.44 2.85
C ILE A 152 5.31 24.20 1.84
N GLY A 153 4.84 25.36 1.37
CA GLY A 153 5.63 26.17 0.43
C GLY A 153 6.98 26.56 1.00
N ARG A 154 8.05 26.47 0.20
CA ARG A 154 9.42 26.56 0.70
C ARG A 154 10.37 27.30 -0.23
N TYR A 155 11.36 27.99 0.35
CA TYR A 155 12.44 28.65 -0.36
C TYR A 155 13.82 28.09 0.03
N PRO A 156 14.66 27.68 -0.93
CA PRO A 156 14.32 27.43 -2.34
C PRO A 156 13.40 26.21 -2.47
N ASN A 157 12.67 26.16 -3.59
CA ASN A 157 11.70 25.10 -3.91
C ASN A 157 12.37 23.73 -3.98
N THR A 158 13.64 23.70 -4.42
CA THR A 158 14.48 22.51 -4.48
C THR A 158 15.87 22.80 -3.91
N GLY A 159 16.51 21.78 -3.33
CA GLY A 159 17.86 21.91 -2.78
C GLY A 159 17.86 22.57 -1.40
N TYR A 160 19.01 23.16 -1.05
CA TYR A 160 19.26 23.77 0.26
C TYR A 160 20.12 25.03 0.07
N LEU A 161 19.83 26.06 0.85
CA LEU A 161 20.79 27.13 1.17
C LEU A 161 21.85 26.57 2.12
N THR A 162 22.97 27.24 2.28
CA THR A 162 24.07 26.79 3.14
C THR A 162 24.39 27.82 4.20
N TYR A 163 24.71 27.41 5.43
CA TYR A 163 25.14 28.32 6.49
C TYR A 163 26.59 28.07 6.89
N GLU A 164 27.37 29.13 7.11
CA GLU A 164 28.79 29.02 7.48
C GLU A 164 29.03 28.86 8.97
N SER A 165 28.07 29.23 9.84
CA SER A 165 28.21 29.07 11.28
C SER A 165 26.86 28.98 12.00
N SER A 166 26.88 28.50 13.24
CA SER A 166 25.73 28.42 14.14
C SER A 166 26.12 28.77 15.57
N SER A 167 25.19 29.37 16.33
CA SER A 167 25.35 29.57 17.77
C SER A 167 24.47 28.56 18.52
N GLY A 168 25.06 27.43 18.89
CA GLY A 168 24.35 26.32 19.55
C GLY A 168 23.14 25.84 18.76
N THR A 169 21.98 25.79 19.41
CA THR A 169 20.70 25.35 18.81
C THR A 169 19.75 26.51 18.48
N ALA A 170 20.24 27.75 18.53
CA ALA A 170 19.39 28.95 18.54
C ALA A 170 19.54 29.85 17.32
N SER A 171 20.64 29.75 16.57
CA SER A 171 20.83 30.54 15.35
C SER A 171 21.77 29.91 14.34
N ILE A 172 21.62 30.32 13.08
CA ILE A 172 22.57 30.10 11.98
C ILE A 172 22.90 31.42 11.31
N THR A 173 24.12 31.51 10.76
CA THR A 173 24.56 32.64 9.94
C THR A 173 24.89 32.12 8.54
N ASP A 174 24.20 32.67 7.54
CA ASP A 174 24.44 32.44 6.11
C ASP A 174 24.89 33.77 5.50
N ASN A 175 26.17 33.86 5.17
CA ASN A 175 26.79 35.09 4.66
C ASN A 175 26.25 35.52 3.29
N GLN A 176 25.51 34.65 2.60
CA GLN A 176 24.87 34.90 1.32
C GLN A 176 23.38 35.21 1.47
N LEU A 177 22.80 35.02 2.66
CA LEU A 177 21.41 35.38 2.93
C LEU A 177 21.25 36.91 2.91
N ALA A 178 20.38 37.38 2.02
CA ALA A 178 20.06 38.79 1.91
C ALA A 178 19.18 39.25 3.08
N ALA A 179 19.39 40.48 3.56
CA ALA A 179 18.60 41.09 4.63
C ALA A 179 17.11 41.30 4.28
N SER A 180 16.75 41.19 2.99
CA SER A 180 15.37 41.28 2.49
C SER A 180 15.12 40.13 1.50
N PRO A 181 13.96 39.45 1.57
CA PRO A 181 12.87 39.72 2.51
C PRO A 181 13.20 39.29 3.96
N VAL A 182 12.52 39.91 4.93
CA VAL A 182 12.63 39.52 6.34
C VAL A 182 11.81 38.24 6.57
N TRP A 183 12.42 37.25 7.23
CA TRP A 183 11.85 35.91 7.43
C TRP A 183 11.35 35.66 8.85
N THR A 184 11.33 36.69 9.71
CA THR A 184 10.75 36.59 11.05
C THR A 184 9.30 36.11 10.99
N GLY A 185 8.97 35.08 11.76
CA GLY A 185 7.65 34.43 11.77
C GLY A 185 7.51 33.23 10.83
N ALA A 186 8.40 33.09 9.83
CA ALA A 186 8.52 31.90 9.01
C ALA A 186 9.21 30.77 9.79
N GLU A 187 9.46 29.65 9.11
CA GLU A 187 10.19 28.52 9.67
C GLU A 187 11.49 28.27 8.92
N VAL A 188 12.50 27.83 9.66
CA VAL A 188 13.77 27.36 9.12
C VAL A 188 13.89 25.86 9.35
N VAL A 189 14.07 25.10 8.27
CA VAL A 189 14.31 23.65 8.30
C VAL A 189 15.80 23.40 8.06
N ILE A 190 16.49 22.87 9.07
CA ILE A 190 17.96 22.82 9.13
C ILE A 190 18.43 21.37 9.13
N ARG A 191 19.29 21.01 8.19
CA ARG A 191 20.04 19.75 8.23
C ARG A 191 21.21 19.91 9.19
N LYS A 192 21.05 19.43 10.42
CA LYS A 192 22.04 19.65 11.49
C LYS A 192 23.20 18.66 11.41
N ASN A 193 22.93 17.41 11.03
CA ASN A 193 23.88 16.33 10.89
C ASN A 193 23.29 15.22 9.96
N PRO A 194 23.95 14.06 9.76
CA PRO A 194 23.45 13.03 8.84
C PRO A 194 22.03 12.52 9.15
N TYR A 195 21.59 12.57 10.40
CA TYR A 195 20.38 11.93 10.91
C TYR A 195 19.36 12.92 11.52
N VAL A 196 19.55 14.23 11.35
CA VAL A 196 18.65 15.28 11.89
C VAL A 196 18.34 16.34 10.84
N LEU A 197 17.04 16.53 10.56
CA LEU A 197 16.48 17.59 9.72
C LEU A 197 15.36 18.34 10.48
N ASP A 198 15.73 19.36 11.25
CA ASP A 198 14.81 19.98 12.21
C ASP A 198 14.10 21.20 11.66
N ARG A 199 12.80 21.29 11.97
CA ARG A 199 11.96 22.47 11.75
C ARG A 199 12.01 23.38 12.98
N ASN A 200 12.19 24.69 12.78
CA ASN A 200 12.29 25.68 13.85
C ASN A 200 11.57 26.98 13.46
N THR A 201 11.01 27.72 14.41
CA THR A 201 10.36 29.01 14.13
C THR A 201 11.38 30.14 14.17
N ILE A 202 11.46 30.94 13.11
CA ILE A 202 12.38 32.09 13.02
C ILE A 202 11.83 33.23 13.89
N THR A 203 12.58 33.58 14.93
CA THR A 203 12.23 34.65 15.88
C THR A 203 12.83 35.99 15.49
N ASN A 204 13.95 35.99 14.76
CA ASN A 204 14.55 37.20 14.23
C ASN A 204 15.41 36.92 12.98
N HIS A 205 15.28 37.76 11.96
CA HIS A 205 16.16 37.80 10.79
C HIS A 205 16.86 39.18 10.74
N THR A 206 18.18 39.22 10.85
CA THR A 206 18.96 40.48 10.79
C THR A 206 20.23 40.28 9.96
N GLY A 207 20.31 40.94 8.81
CA GLY A 207 21.44 40.79 7.91
C GLY A 207 21.53 39.35 7.40
N THR A 208 22.58 38.65 7.81
CA THR A 208 22.89 37.24 7.46
C THR A 208 22.49 36.25 8.55
N LEU A 209 21.96 36.74 9.68
CA LEU A 209 21.64 35.95 10.87
C LEU A 209 20.17 35.57 10.92
N LEU A 210 19.89 34.27 11.06
CA LEU A 210 18.59 33.72 11.44
C LEU A 210 18.64 33.20 12.87
N ALA A 211 17.93 33.86 13.78
CA ALA A 211 17.67 33.34 15.12
C ALA A 211 16.30 32.65 15.16
N PHE A 212 16.20 31.56 15.91
CA PHE A 212 15.02 30.72 15.96
C PHE A 212 14.81 30.03 17.32
N THR A 213 13.56 29.66 17.59
CA THR A 213 13.20 28.79 18.71
C THR A 213 13.15 27.35 18.24
N THR A 214 13.85 26.46 18.95
CA THR A 214 13.91 25.04 18.62
C THR A 214 12.55 24.37 18.83
N LEU A 215 11.94 23.85 17.75
CA LEU A 215 10.78 22.94 17.83
C LEU A 215 11.21 21.46 17.68
N GLY A 216 12.39 21.23 17.09
CA GLY A 216 12.96 19.92 16.84
C GLY A 216 13.93 19.44 17.92
N SER A 217 15.00 18.75 17.51
CA SER A 217 16.02 18.21 18.40
C SER A 217 16.91 19.27 19.04
N THR A 218 17.55 18.93 20.17
CA THR A 218 18.57 19.74 20.85
C THR A 218 19.96 19.62 20.24
N THR A 219 20.09 19.06 19.04
CA THR A 219 21.38 18.90 18.37
C THR A 219 21.87 20.22 17.77
N THR A 220 23.16 20.48 17.88
CA THR A 220 23.84 21.63 17.25
C THR A 220 23.98 21.42 15.75
N ALA A 221 23.87 22.49 14.98
CA ALA A 221 23.97 22.46 13.52
C ALA A 221 25.44 22.44 13.07
N ASN A 222 25.82 21.54 12.16
CA ASN A 222 27.18 21.49 11.62
C ASN A 222 27.41 22.62 10.59
N ALA A 223 28.46 23.42 10.74
CA ALA A 223 28.81 24.46 9.76
C ALA A 223 29.00 23.90 8.34
N GLY A 224 28.56 24.63 7.34
CA GLY A 224 28.64 24.28 5.91
C GLY A 224 27.49 23.38 5.41
N TRP A 225 26.53 23.05 6.26
CA TRP A 225 25.39 22.20 5.90
C TRP A 225 24.18 23.01 5.44
N GLY A 226 23.16 22.29 4.97
CA GLY A 226 22.02 22.84 4.26
C GLY A 226 20.85 23.25 5.15
N TYR A 227 20.11 24.28 4.73
CA TYR A 227 18.80 24.63 5.28
C TYR A 227 17.85 25.14 4.18
N PHE A 228 16.57 25.27 4.52
CA PHE A 228 15.59 26.00 3.70
C PHE A 228 14.56 26.69 4.59
N ILE A 229 13.84 27.66 4.03
CA ILE A 229 12.81 28.44 4.73
C ILE A 229 11.44 27.96 4.24
N GLN A 230 10.45 27.89 5.13
CA GLN A 230 9.08 27.49 4.77
C GLN A 230 8.04 28.23 5.63
N ASN A 231 6.76 27.90 5.42
CA ASN A 231 5.64 28.37 6.25
C ASN A 231 5.51 29.90 6.28
N ASP A 232 5.59 30.52 5.10
CA ASP A 232 5.38 31.96 4.94
C ASP A 232 4.71 32.22 3.58
N LEU A 233 3.92 33.29 3.47
CA LEU A 233 3.29 33.69 2.21
C LEU A 233 4.33 33.92 1.09
N LYS A 234 5.53 34.39 1.45
CA LYS A 234 6.62 34.69 0.52
C LYS A 234 7.28 33.45 -0.09
N THR A 235 7.03 32.26 0.46
CA THR A 235 7.56 30.99 -0.08
C THR A 235 6.60 30.32 -1.05
N LEU A 236 5.48 30.94 -1.40
CA LEU A 236 4.50 30.39 -2.33
C LEU A 236 4.81 30.81 -3.77
N ASP A 237 5.35 29.89 -4.57
CA ASP A 237 5.64 30.14 -5.99
C ASP A 237 5.49 28.90 -6.91
N VAL A 238 5.22 27.72 -6.37
CA VAL A 238 4.91 26.49 -7.10
C VAL A 238 3.46 26.06 -6.86
N THR A 239 2.80 25.54 -7.92
CA THR A 239 1.41 25.07 -7.83
C THR A 239 1.21 24.08 -6.68
N ASN A 240 0.15 24.32 -5.90
CA ASN A 240 -0.27 23.58 -4.70
C ASN A 240 0.61 23.74 -3.45
N GLU A 241 1.65 24.56 -3.49
CA GLU A 241 2.28 25.02 -2.26
C GLU A 241 1.28 25.81 -1.43
N TRP A 242 1.38 25.67 -0.11
CA TRP A 242 0.43 26.27 0.81
C TRP A 242 1.10 26.85 2.06
N TYR A 243 0.38 27.77 2.67
CA TYR A 243 0.73 28.43 3.92
C TYR A 243 -0.54 28.69 4.74
N HIS A 244 -0.49 28.43 6.04
CA HIS A 244 -1.60 28.76 6.94
C HIS A 244 -1.19 29.86 7.93
N ASN A 245 -1.85 31.01 7.85
CA ASN A 245 -1.75 32.07 8.84
C ASN A 245 -2.80 31.87 9.95
N THR A 246 -2.43 31.13 10.99
CA THR A 246 -3.31 30.85 12.14
C THR A 246 -3.77 32.08 12.90
N ALA A 247 -3.02 33.19 12.87
CA ALA A 247 -3.44 34.43 13.54
C ALA A 247 -4.66 35.08 12.89
N THR A 248 -4.89 34.82 11.60
CA THR A 248 -6.03 35.36 10.84
C THR A 248 -7.03 34.27 10.41
N GLY A 249 -6.70 32.99 10.59
CA GLY A 249 -7.46 31.85 10.07
C GLY A 249 -7.43 31.72 8.54
N LYS A 250 -6.60 32.51 7.85
CA LYS A 250 -6.46 32.45 6.39
C LYS A 250 -5.51 31.34 5.97
N PHE A 251 -6.00 30.47 5.10
CA PHE A 251 -5.23 29.47 4.39
C PHE A 251 -4.92 29.96 2.97
N TYR A 252 -3.66 29.94 2.57
CA TYR A 252 -3.20 30.40 1.27
C TYR A 252 -2.67 29.21 0.45
N ILE A 253 -2.93 29.25 -0.85
CA ILE A 253 -2.42 28.27 -1.81
C ILE A 253 -1.95 28.97 -3.09
N TYR A 254 -0.88 28.47 -3.70
CA TYR A 254 -0.41 28.93 -4.99
C TYR A 254 -1.03 28.12 -6.14
N GLY A 255 -1.47 28.83 -7.19
CA GLY A 255 -2.22 28.28 -8.31
C GLY A 255 -3.73 28.26 -8.03
N ASN A 256 -4.54 28.35 -9.09
CA ASN A 256 -6.00 28.45 -8.97
C ASN A 256 -6.62 27.14 -8.41
N PRO A 257 -7.22 27.17 -7.20
CA PRO A 257 -7.78 26.00 -6.55
C PRO A 257 -9.28 25.79 -6.86
N ALA A 258 -9.92 26.62 -7.69
CA ALA A 258 -11.38 26.65 -7.83
C ALA A 258 -12.01 25.31 -8.27
N SER A 259 -11.28 24.49 -9.04
CA SER A 259 -11.73 23.16 -9.47
C SER A 259 -11.11 22.01 -8.66
N LYS A 260 -10.41 22.33 -7.57
CA LYS A 260 -9.63 21.38 -6.76
C LYS A 260 -10.36 21.01 -5.49
N ASN A 261 -10.22 19.76 -5.05
CA ASN A 261 -10.63 19.36 -3.71
C ASN A 261 -9.48 19.62 -2.72
N VAL A 262 -9.50 20.78 -2.07
CA VAL A 262 -8.49 21.16 -1.06
C VAL A 262 -9.02 20.86 0.33
N GLN A 263 -8.37 19.93 1.01
CA GLN A 263 -8.72 19.53 2.37
C GLN A 263 -7.59 19.84 3.33
N VAL A 264 -7.91 20.50 4.44
CA VAL A 264 -6.94 20.89 5.48
C VAL A 264 -7.32 20.22 6.79
N ALA A 265 -6.37 19.55 7.43
CA ALA A 265 -6.60 18.97 8.75
C ALA A 265 -6.75 20.09 9.80
N THR A 266 -7.91 20.13 10.45
CA THR A 266 -8.28 21.17 11.42
C THR A 266 -8.36 20.66 12.85
N LEU A 267 -8.43 19.34 13.07
CA LEU A 267 -8.43 18.71 14.40
C LEU A 267 -7.08 18.07 14.69
N ASP A 268 -6.52 18.29 15.88
CA ASP A 268 -5.23 17.72 16.28
C ASP A 268 -5.26 16.20 16.41
N TYR A 269 -6.39 15.65 16.86
CA TYR A 269 -6.58 14.22 17.11
C TYR A 269 -7.88 13.69 16.53
N LEU A 270 -7.93 12.41 16.15
CA LEU A 270 -9.17 11.76 15.69
C LEU A 270 -9.70 10.76 16.72
N PHE A 271 -8.80 10.15 17.49
CA PHE A 271 -9.13 9.30 18.63
C PHE A 271 -8.16 9.60 19.77
N LYS A 272 -8.68 9.88 20.97
CA LYS A 272 -7.86 10.22 22.13
C LYS A 272 -8.32 9.47 23.37
N ASN A 273 -7.43 8.67 23.92
CA ASN A 273 -7.62 7.94 25.17
C ASN A 273 -6.62 8.41 26.24
N ASN A 274 -7.16 8.93 27.33
CA ASN A 274 -6.42 9.52 28.43
C ASN A 274 -6.65 8.71 29.71
N GLY A 275 -5.90 7.61 29.87
CA GLY A 275 -5.92 6.78 31.08
C GLY A 275 -7.14 5.88 31.26
N PHE A 276 -7.81 5.46 30.18
CA PHE A 276 -8.90 4.49 30.24
C PHE A 276 -8.51 3.15 29.64
N ASP A 277 -8.75 2.08 30.39
CA ASP A 277 -8.30 0.73 30.08
C ASP A 277 -9.32 -0.05 29.24
N TYR A 278 -8.86 -1.11 28.58
CA TYR A 278 -9.71 -2.09 27.89
C TYR A 278 -10.61 -1.48 26.81
N ILE A 279 -10.04 -0.61 25.99
CA ILE A 279 -10.72 0.05 24.87
C ILE A 279 -10.32 -0.61 23.56
N THR A 280 -11.30 -1.11 22.80
CA THR A 280 -11.07 -1.70 21.48
C THR A 280 -11.62 -0.78 20.40
N VAL A 281 -10.83 -0.52 19.37
CA VAL A 281 -11.23 0.20 18.16
C VAL A 281 -11.02 -0.74 16.98
N THR A 282 -12.06 -0.96 16.18
CA THR A 282 -11.96 -1.89 15.05
C THR A 282 -12.79 -1.53 13.82
N GLY A 283 -12.25 -1.78 12.62
CA GLY A 283 -13.01 -1.58 11.38
C GLY A 283 -13.39 -0.13 11.11
N LEU A 284 -12.53 0.82 11.52
CA LEU A 284 -12.73 2.25 11.31
C LEU A 284 -11.59 2.85 10.47
N ASN A 285 -11.92 3.85 9.65
CA ASN A 285 -10.96 4.62 8.87
C ASN A 285 -10.75 5.99 9.48
N PHE A 286 -9.51 6.36 9.77
CA PHE A 286 -9.14 7.66 10.35
C PHE A 286 -8.38 8.48 9.33
N THR A 287 -8.81 9.71 9.04
CA THR A 287 -8.16 10.56 8.04
C THR A 287 -8.11 12.06 8.37
N GLY A 288 -6.96 12.69 8.16
CA GLY A 288 -6.83 14.15 8.30
C GLY A 288 -6.66 14.62 9.74
N ALA A 289 -5.74 13.98 10.48
CA ALA A 289 -5.32 14.48 11.78
C ALA A 289 -4.26 15.57 11.61
N ASN A 290 -4.34 16.64 12.37
CA ASN A 290 -3.35 17.72 12.32
C ASN A 290 -2.09 17.39 13.14
N LYS A 291 -2.21 16.59 14.22
CA LYS A 291 -1.09 16.08 15.02
C LYS A 291 -1.06 14.56 15.04
N ILE A 292 -1.79 13.90 15.94
CA ILE A 292 -1.71 12.45 16.10
C ILE A 292 -3.07 11.87 15.80
N ALA A 293 -3.17 10.93 14.86
CA ALA A 293 -4.49 10.42 14.50
C ALA A 293 -5.12 9.65 15.67
N LEU A 294 -4.40 8.69 16.25
CA LEU A 294 -4.89 7.91 17.40
C LEU A 294 -3.86 7.95 18.54
N TYR A 295 -4.27 8.44 19.71
CA TYR A 295 -3.36 8.70 20.83
C TYR A 295 -3.84 8.05 22.14
N TRP A 296 -3.03 7.12 22.68
CA TRP A 296 -3.18 6.53 24.01
C TRP A 296 -2.08 7.03 24.92
N TYR A 297 -2.45 7.57 26.08
CA TYR A 297 -1.50 8.08 27.06
C TYR A 297 -2.06 8.00 28.48
N ASN A 298 -1.22 8.30 29.46
CA ASN A 298 -1.54 8.26 30.89
C ASN A 298 -2.01 6.87 31.36
N ASN A 299 -1.28 5.82 30.98
CA ASN A 299 -1.53 4.44 31.39
C ASN A 299 -2.89 3.88 30.91
N ALA A 300 -3.29 4.22 29.69
CA ALA A 300 -4.48 3.65 29.05
C ALA A 300 -4.19 2.22 28.53
N ASP A 301 -4.10 1.25 29.44
CA ASP A 301 -3.59 -0.09 29.17
C ASP A 301 -4.62 -1.00 28.48
N TYR A 302 -4.14 -2.09 27.88
CA TYR A 302 -4.99 -3.09 27.21
C TYR A 302 -5.85 -2.54 26.05
N GLY A 303 -5.46 -1.41 25.47
CA GLY A 303 -6.12 -0.85 24.31
C GLY A 303 -5.81 -1.66 23.04
N LYS A 304 -6.76 -1.70 22.09
CA LYS A 304 -6.64 -2.45 20.84
C LYS A 304 -7.03 -1.60 19.64
N VAL A 305 -6.23 -1.65 18.58
CA VAL A 305 -6.51 -1.08 17.26
C VAL A 305 -6.45 -2.22 16.25
N LEU A 306 -7.61 -2.62 15.71
CA LEU A 306 -7.75 -3.86 14.94
C LEU A 306 -8.46 -3.60 13.61
N ASN A 307 -7.89 -4.03 12.48
CA ASN A 307 -8.58 -3.88 11.17
C ASN A 307 -8.93 -2.42 10.85
N CYS A 308 -8.09 -1.47 11.24
CA CYS A 308 -8.33 -0.04 11.00
C CYS A 308 -7.50 0.48 9.84
N SER A 309 -7.81 1.69 9.38
CA SER A 309 -6.90 2.48 8.56
C SER A 309 -6.62 3.83 9.20
N VAL A 310 -5.39 4.31 9.08
CA VAL A 310 -4.94 5.65 9.46
C VAL A 310 -4.27 6.27 8.25
N ASN A 311 -4.81 7.37 7.75
CA ASN A 311 -4.30 8.05 6.58
C ASN A 311 -4.15 9.55 6.83
N TYR A 312 -3.14 10.20 6.25
CA TYR A 312 -2.95 11.65 6.35
C TYR A 312 -2.93 12.18 7.81
N SER A 313 -1.83 11.91 8.51
CA SER A 313 -1.58 12.48 9.85
C SER A 313 -0.43 13.50 9.81
N GLY A 314 -0.68 14.69 10.34
CA GLY A 314 0.28 15.79 10.41
C GLY A 314 1.44 15.54 11.36
N GLY A 315 1.35 14.55 12.24
CA GLY A 315 2.40 14.09 13.15
C GLY A 315 2.50 12.57 13.07
N ASP A 316 2.22 11.87 14.17
CA ASP A 316 2.29 10.41 14.21
C ASP A 316 0.97 9.77 13.77
N GLY A 317 1.03 8.56 13.23
CA GLY A 317 -0.16 7.79 12.89
C GLY A 317 -0.85 7.29 14.16
N ILE A 318 -0.19 6.39 14.87
CA ILE A 318 -0.64 5.84 16.14
C ILE A 318 0.44 6.06 17.18
N ASP A 319 0.10 6.76 18.26
CA ASP A 319 0.99 6.94 19.41
C ASP A 319 0.38 6.23 20.63
N PHE A 320 1.10 5.24 21.14
CA PHE A 320 0.64 4.30 22.15
C PHE A 320 1.61 4.31 23.34
N VAL A 321 1.38 5.24 24.25
CA VAL A 321 2.13 5.44 25.50
C VAL A 321 1.43 4.72 26.66
N SER A 322 1.17 3.42 26.47
CA SER A 322 0.55 2.55 27.47
C SER A 322 0.87 1.08 27.21
N SER A 323 0.75 0.24 28.23
CA SER A 323 1.20 -1.17 28.22
C SER A 323 0.09 -2.12 27.76
N HIS A 324 0.49 -3.34 27.36
CA HIS A 324 -0.42 -4.41 26.93
C HIS A 324 -1.28 -4.05 25.71
N GLY A 325 -0.87 -3.06 24.93
CA GLY A 325 -1.59 -2.62 23.73
C GLY A 325 -1.42 -3.56 22.54
N GLN A 326 -2.42 -3.59 21.67
CA GLN A 326 -2.40 -4.38 20.43
C GLN A 326 -2.72 -3.50 19.22
N ILE A 327 -1.86 -3.53 18.21
CA ILE A 327 -2.10 -2.91 16.91
C ILE A 327 -1.98 -4.02 15.86
N ASN A 328 -3.12 -4.42 15.29
CA ASN A 328 -3.18 -5.57 14.41
C ASN A 328 -3.96 -5.28 13.12
N ASN A 329 -3.45 -5.79 12.01
CA ASN A 329 -4.09 -5.70 10.69
C ASN A 329 -4.52 -4.27 10.34
N THR A 330 -3.67 -3.29 10.66
CA THR A 330 -3.97 -1.87 10.45
C THR A 330 -3.11 -1.32 9.32
N SER A 331 -3.72 -0.52 8.44
CA SER A 331 -3.01 0.21 7.38
C SER A 331 -2.71 1.63 7.84
N ILE A 332 -1.45 2.05 7.79
CA ILE A 332 -0.98 3.38 8.16
C ILE A 332 -0.28 4.00 6.94
N ASN A 333 -0.77 5.15 6.47
CA ASN A 333 -0.25 5.77 5.25
C ASN A 333 -0.23 7.31 5.34
N HIS A 334 0.66 7.95 4.58
CA HIS A 334 0.79 9.41 4.46
C HIS A 334 0.93 10.11 5.83
N ILE A 335 1.97 9.73 6.57
CA ILE A 335 2.22 10.24 7.91
C ILE A 335 3.41 11.18 7.86
N ASN A 336 3.31 12.38 8.43
CA ASN A 336 4.40 13.35 8.38
C ASN A 336 5.58 13.01 9.29
N ARG A 337 5.38 12.17 10.32
CA ARG A 337 6.42 11.76 11.27
C ARG A 337 6.47 10.22 11.43
N THR A 338 6.06 9.67 12.56
CA THR A 338 6.21 8.24 12.86
C THR A 338 4.93 7.48 12.52
N GLY A 339 5.04 6.33 11.84
CA GLY A 339 3.88 5.48 11.56
C GLY A 339 3.22 4.98 12.85
N ILE A 340 3.97 4.20 13.64
CA ILE A 340 3.54 3.69 14.95
C ILE A 340 4.61 4.02 16.01
N TYR A 341 4.21 4.65 17.09
CA TYR A 341 5.02 4.80 18.29
C TYR A 341 4.48 3.87 19.40
N ALA A 342 5.18 2.77 19.66
CA ALA A 342 4.86 1.83 20.73
C ALA A 342 5.82 2.04 21.92
N HIS A 343 5.38 2.87 22.87
CA HIS A 343 6.25 3.46 23.89
C HIS A 343 6.50 2.57 25.13
N SER A 344 5.76 1.47 25.27
CA SER A 344 5.57 0.77 26.55
C SER A 344 5.79 -0.75 26.45
N THR A 345 5.48 -1.48 27.53
CA THR A 345 5.80 -2.90 27.68
C THR A 345 4.62 -3.80 27.28
N PHE A 346 4.89 -5.02 26.85
CA PHE A 346 3.89 -6.01 26.43
C PHE A 346 3.03 -5.59 25.22
N MET A 347 3.58 -4.74 24.36
CA MET A 347 2.96 -4.32 23.11
C MET A 347 3.02 -5.44 22.06
N SER A 348 1.94 -5.58 21.30
CA SER A 348 1.89 -6.45 20.11
C SER A 348 1.52 -5.62 18.88
N VAL A 349 2.49 -5.43 17.99
CA VAL A 349 2.33 -4.70 16.72
C VAL A 349 2.52 -5.69 15.58
N THR A 350 1.40 -6.16 15.00
CA THR A 350 1.43 -7.27 14.07
C THR A 350 0.57 -7.12 12.82
N ASN A 351 1.01 -7.68 11.69
CA ASN A 351 0.25 -7.70 10.44
C ASN A 351 -0.11 -6.30 9.91
N ASN A 352 0.65 -5.26 10.25
CA ASN A 352 0.35 -3.90 9.82
C ASN A 352 1.04 -3.56 8.50
N THR A 353 0.42 -2.69 7.70
CA THR A 353 1.06 -2.08 6.53
C THR A 353 1.34 -0.62 6.81
N ILE A 354 2.59 -0.20 6.71
CA ILE A 354 3.05 1.16 7.02
C ILE A 354 3.73 1.72 5.77
N LYS A 355 3.21 2.83 5.23
CA LYS A 355 3.72 3.44 4.00
C LYS A 355 3.83 4.95 4.10
N ASN A 356 4.78 5.53 3.35
CA ASN A 356 4.91 6.98 3.17
C ASN A 356 4.97 7.74 4.51
N CYS A 357 5.83 7.29 5.42
CA CYS A 357 6.00 7.90 6.75
C CYS A 357 7.25 8.79 6.79
N GLY A 358 7.07 10.06 7.15
CA GLY A 358 8.15 11.01 7.31
C GLY A 358 8.90 11.34 6.01
N ILE A 359 8.25 11.19 4.85
CA ILE A 359 8.90 11.36 3.53
C ILE A 359 8.89 12.81 3.03
N ILE A 360 8.03 13.68 3.57
CA ILE A 360 8.01 15.10 3.21
C ILE A 360 9.01 15.87 4.09
N LYS A 361 10.09 16.35 3.47
CA LYS A 361 11.11 17.17 4.13
C LYS A 361 10.49 18.45 4.71
N GLY A 362 10.74 18.73 5.98
CA GLY A 362 10.20 19.91 6.68
C GLY A 362 8.79 19.74 7.25
N ALA A 363 8.12 18.60 7.02
CA ALA A 363 6.81 18.34 7.60
C ALA A 363 6.89 17.83 9.06
N ALA A 364 7.88 16.97 9.36
CA ALA A 364 8.13 16.50 10.72
C ALA A 364 8.68 17.63 11.62
N THR A 365 8.17 17.73 12.86
CA THR A 365 8.71 18.63 13.89
C THR A 365 10.08 18.17 14.37
N TRP A 366 10.22 16.88 14.69
CA TRP A 366 11.48 16.20 15.01
C TRP A 366 11.94 15.38 13.80
N GLY A 367 12.89 15.93 13.03
CA GLY A 367 13.30 15.33 11.76
C GLY A 367 13.91 13.95 11.89
N ASN A 368 14.48 13.63 13.05
CA ASN A 368 15.06 12.32 13.36
C ASN A 368 14.01 11.24 13.72
N ASN A 369 12.73 11.62 13.84
CA ASN A 369 11.63 10.70 14.17
C ASN A 369 10.76 10.37 12.94
N CYS A 370 11.33 10.40 11.74
CA CYS A 370 10.65 9.99 10.50
C CYS A 370 10.68 8.46 10.32
N ILE A 371 10.08 7.70 11.25
CA ILE A 371 10.32 6.26 11.44
C ILE A 371 9.05 5.43 11.16
N GLY A 372 9.21 4.22 10.65
CA GLY A 372 8.08 3.29 10.47
C GLY A 372 7.46 2.89 11.81
N ILE A 373 8.24 2.20 12.66
CA ILE A 373 7.87 1.82 14.02
C ILE A 373 8.96 2.25 15.01
N ILE A 374 8.59 3.01 16.03
CA ILE A 374 9.44 3.22 17.21
C ILE A 374 8.95 2.28 18.32
N ALA A 375 9.90 1.57 18.92
CA ALA A 375 9.69 0.56 19.94
C ALA A 375 10.49 0.91 21.19
N GLU A 376 9.78 1.10 22.31
CA GLU A 376 10.34 1.30 23.65
C GLU A 376 9.77 0.30 24.66
N GLY A 377 10.27 0.31 25.90
CA GLY A 377 9.76 -0.56 26.96
C GLY A 377 10.35 -1.97 26.94
N ALA A 378 9.60 -2.99 27.36
CA ALA A 378 10.08 -4.36 27.30
C ALA A 378 9.03 -5.40 26.87
N ASP A 379 9.49 -6.62 26.55
CA ASP A 379 8.62 -7.76 26.30
C ASP A 379 7.63 -7.54 25.13
N ASN A 380 8.06 -6.78 24.12
CA ASN A 380 7.24 -6.41 22.97
C ASN A 380 7.42 -7.35 21.78
N LEU A 381 6.39 -7.44 20.94
CA LEU A 381 6.39 -8.23 19.70
C LEU A 381 6.06 -7.35 18.49
N TYR A 382 6.98 -7.30 17.53
CA TYR A 382 6.83 -6.62 16.24
C TYR A 382 6.93 -7.67 15.13
N GLN A 383 5.79 -8.11 14.58
CA GLN A 383 5.77 -9.28 13.68
C GLN A 383 4.86 -9.15 12.46
N TYR A 384 5.31 -9.63 11.30
CA TYR A 384 4.51 -9.63 10.06
C TYR A 384 4.09 -8.23 9.58
N ASN A 385 4.82 -7.19 9.97
CA ASN A 385 4.57 -5.84 9.47
C ASN A 385 5.28 -5.65 8.12
N SER A 386 4.63 -4.92 7.21
CA SER A 386 5.21 -4.45 5.95
C SER A 386 5.42 -2.94 6.04
N ILE A 387 6.68 -2.51 6.05
CA ILE A 387 7.10 -1.12 6.14
C ILE A 387 7.76 -0.74 4.82
N ASP A 388 7.24 0.28 4.14
CA ASP A 388 7.81 0.75 2.88
C ASP A 388 7.81 2.28 2.80
N SER A 389 8.86 2.85 2.23
CA SER A 389 8.97 4.29 1.96
C SER A 389 8.91 5.14 3.25
N VAL A 390 9.99 5.07 4.04
CA VAL A 390 10.15 5.82 5.30
C VAL A 390 11.30 6.81 5.25
N GLY A 391 11.12 7.97 5.87
CA GLY A 391 12.11 9.06 5.87
C GLY A 391 13.45 8.70 6.52
N TYR A 392 13.44 7.84 7.54
CA TYR A 392 14.62 7.43 8.28
C TYR A 392 14.66 5.92 8.55
N ASN A 393 14.52 5.46 9.78
CA ASN A 393 14.60 4.05 10.12
C ASN A 393 13.29 3.30 9.84
N GLY A 394 13.39 2.01 9.50
CA GLY A 394 12.22 1.13 9.40
C GLY A 394 11.63 0.84 10.78
N ILE A 395 12.38 0.11 11.60
CA ILE A 395 12.07 -0.17 13.01
C ILE A 395 13.21 0.35 13.88
N TYR A 396 12.89 1.20 14.85
CA TYR A 396 13.83 1.70 15.85
C TYR A 396 13.53 1.12 17.23
N LEU A 397 14.44 0.29 17.74
CA LEU A 397 14.42 -0.28 19.08
C LEU A 397 15.20 0.64 20.06
N VAL A 398 14.50 1.58 20.68
CA VAL A 398 15.01 2.47 21.72
C VAL A 398 14.79 1.80 23.07
N VAL A 399 15.84 1.46 23.83
CA VAL A 399 15.71 0.83 25.17
C VAL A 399 14.78 -0.41 25.30
N ALA A 400 14.34 -1.01 24.19
CA ALA A 400 13.38 -2.10 24.07
C ALA A 400 13.90 -3.47 24.57
N SER A 401 13.86 -3.75 25.88
CA SER A 401 14.40 -5.01 26.43
C SER A 401 13.49 -6.21 26.17
N ARG A 402 14.02 -7.43 26.04
CA ARG A 402 13.27 -8.68 25.80
C ARG A 402 12.30 -8.65 24.62
N SER A 403 12.53 -7.70 23.70
CA SER A 403 11.64 -7.44 22.58
C SER A 403 12.05 -8.25 21.35
N GLN A 404 11.04 -8.61 20.55
CA GLN A 404 11.16 -9.54 19.44
C GLN A 404 10.71 -8.83 18.15
N VAL A 405 11.62 -8.71 17.18
CA VAL A 405 11.35 -8.20 15.82
C VAL A 405 11.43 -9.37 14.86
N ARG A 406 10.27 -9.85 14.41
CA ARG A 406 10.19 -11.10 13.64
C ARG A 406 9.48 -10.96 12.31
N ASN A 407 9.99 -11.59 11.26
CA ASN A 407 9.22 -11.80 10.04
C ASN A 407 8.58 -10.50 9.52
N ASN A 408 9.32 -9.38 9.52
CA ASN A 408 8.84 -8.12 8.95
C ASN A 408 9.45 -7.94 7.56
N LEU A 409 8.71 -7.29 6.65
CA LEU A 409 9.25 -6.74 5.41
C LEU A 409 9.53 -5.25 5.64
N ILE A 410 10.76 -4.83 5.43
CA ILE A 410 11.18 -3.43 5.52
C ILE A 410 11.84 -3.06 4.20
N ASN A 411 11.33 -2.03 3.54
CA ASN A 411 11.76 -1.65 2.21
C ASN A 411 11.82 -0.12 2.06
N HIS A 412 12.70 0.40 1.21
CA HIS A 412 12.86 1.84 0.94
C HIS A 412 12.87 2.72 2.20
N PHE A 413 14.00 2.71 2.90
CA PHE A 413 14.18 3.47 4.12
C PHE A 413 15.37 4.43 3.99
N CYS A 414 15.47 5.38 4.93
CA CYS A 414 16.42 6.50 4.88
C CYS A 414 16.25 7.35 3.62
N LEU A 415 15.00 7.69 3.28
CA LEU A 415 14.67 8.54 2.12
C LEU A 415 15.05 10.01 2.33
N ASN A 416 15.04 10.49 3.57
CA ASN A 416 15.33 11.88 3.94
C ASN A 416 16.59 12.03 4.77
N LEU A 417 17.09 10.94 5.37
CA LEU A 417 18.22 10.97 6.30
C LEU A 417 19.27 9.92 5.92
N ASN A 418 20.39 9.94 6.63
CA ASN A 418 21.54 9.05 6.50
C ASN A 418 21.97 8.57 7.91
N ASP A 419 22.89 7.61 8.01
CA ASP A 419 23.34 7.02 9.29
C ASP A 419 22.23 6.26 10.02
N GLY A 420 21.49 5.44 9.27
CA GLY A 420 20.29 4.76 9.75
C GLY A 420 20.19 3.32 9.27
N GLY A 421 19.26 2.59 9.87
CA GLY A 421 19.04 1.17 9.64
C GLY A 421 17.60 0.83 9.25
N GLY A 422 17.41 -0.24 8.47
CA GLY A 422 16.10 -0.83 8.30
C GLY A 422 15.57 -1.34 9.66
N ILE A 423 16.46 -1.99 10.42
CA ILE A 423 16.29 -2.23 11.86
C ILE A 423 17.46 -1.57 12.58
N TYR A 424 17.18 -0.61 13.45
CA TYR A 424 18.19 0.14 14.20
C TYR A 424 17.98 -0.04 15.72
N THR A 425 19.09 -0.16 16.45
CA THR A 425 19.10 -0.26 17.91
C THR A 425 20.31 0.48 18.48
N ALA A 426 20.13 1.19 19.60
CA ALA A 426 21.21 1.90 20.29
C ALA A 426 21.04 1.93 21.81
N GLY A 427 22.12 2.28 22.52
CA GLY A 427 22.04 2.91 23.85
C GLY A 427 21.70 2.02 25.05
N THR A 428 21.80 0.68 24.97
CA THR A 428 21.45 -0.21 26.10
C THR A 428 22.22 -1.52 26.16
N THR A 429 22.62 -1.93 27.36
CA THR A 429 23.27 -3.22 27.64
C THR A 429 22.32 -4.19 28.36
N SER A 430 22.58 -5.50 28.28
CA SER A 430 21.84 -6.56 28.99
C SER A 430 20.35 -6.66 28.65
N ILE A 431 19.99 -6.42 27.39
CA ILE A 431 18.59 -6.28 26.95
C ILE A 431 17.93 -7.57 26.45
N SER A 432 18.69 -8.60 26.03
CA SER A 432 18.15 -9.88 25.51
C SER A 432 17.11 -9.70 24.38
N ARG A 433 17.51 -9.19 23.21
CA ARG A 433 16.60 -9.00 22.06
C ARG A 433 16.69 -10.13 21.03
N VAL A 434 15.61 -10.31 20.26
CA VAL A 434 15.58 -11.22 19.11
C VAL A 434 15.22 -10.46 17.84
N ILE A 435 16.05 -10.56 16.82
CA ILE A 435 15.81 -10.07 15.47
C ILE A 435 15.85 -11.29 14.54
N ASP A 436 14.69 -11.81 14.14
CA ASP A 436 14.59 -13.11 13.48
C ASP A 436 13.72 -13.10 12.22
N GLY A 437 14.24 -13.63 11.11
CA GLY A 437 13.46 -13.83 9.89
C GLY A 437 12.97 -12.55 9.21
N ASN A 438 13.59 -11.38 9.43
CA ASN A 438 13.16 -10.15 8.75
C ASN A 438 13.76 -10.06 7.34
N ILE A 439 13.02 -9.49 6.40
CA ILE A 439 13.51 -9.15 5.06
C ILE A 439 13.65 -7.63 4.98
N VAL A 440 14.89 -7.14 4.87
CA VAL A 440 15.25 -5.72 4.85
C VAL A 440 15.92 -5.37 3.53
N LEU A 441 15.30 -4.48 2.76
CA LEU A 441 15.69 -4.17 1.39
C LEU A 441 15.81 -2.67 1.15
N ASN A 442 16.71 -2.29 0.24
CA ASN A 442 16.74 -0.96 -0.38
C ASN A 442 16.90 0.22 0.62
N GLY A 443 17.91 0.16 1.49
CA GLY A 443 18.34 1.34 2.27
C GLY A 443 19.00 2.40 1.38
N ILE A 444 18.43 3.61 1.31
CA ILE A 444 18.75 4.61 0.27
C ILE A 444 19.84 5.59 0.67
N GLY A 445 19.67 6.28 1.80
CA GLY A 445 20.57 7.33 2.30
C GLY A 445 20.49 8.64 1.52
N ASP A 446 20.10 9.71 2.20
CA ASP A 446 20.01 11.06 1.63
C ASP A 446 21.22 11.93 2.01
N LEU A 447 21.95 12.37 1.00
CA LEU A 447 23.11 13.26 1.12
C LEU A 447 22.77 14.73 0.86
N THR A 448 21.54 15.05 0.46
CA THR A 448 21.17 16.43 0.14
C THR A 448 21.24 17.33 1.37
N GLY A 449 21.77 18.55 1.19
CA GLY A 449 21.99 19.49 2.30
C GLY A 449 23.09 19.06 3.27
N THR A 450 23.96 18.12 2.89
CA THR A 450 25.10 17.68 3.70
C THR A 450 26.42 17.96 2.98
N THR A 451 27.52 18.02 3.72
CA THR A 451 28.89 18.00 3.15
C THR A 451 29.42 16.58 2.97
N THR A 452 28.67 15.57 3.41
CA THR A 452 29.08 14.16 3.36
C THR A 452 28.87 13.58 1.95
N THR A 453 29.84 12.80 1.49
CA THR A 453 29.78 12.13 0.18
C THR A 453 29.43 10.65 0.28
N THR A 454 29.30 10.11 1.49
CA THR A 454 29.10 8.67 1.72
C THR A 454 27.74 8.40 2.33
N LYS A 455 26.96 7.53 1.67
CA LYS A 455 25.73 6.98 2.23
C LYS A 455 26.10 5.91 3.24
N ILE A 456 25.71 6.07 4.49
CA ILE A 456 25.91 5.13 5.59
C ILE A 456 24.54 4.65 6.02
N VAL A 457 23.98 3.71 5.25
CA VAL A 457 22.69 3.12 5.53
C VAL A 457 22.81 1.61 5.55
N GLU A 458 22.44 1.03 6.67
CA GLU A 458 22.60 -0.37 6.95
C GLU A 458 21.27 -1.14 6.90
N GLY A 459 21.30 -2.44 6.60
CA GLY A 459 20.12 -3.30 6.73
C GLY A 459 19.71 -3.43 8.20
N ILE A 460 20.60 -4.01 9.00
CA ILE A 460 20.50 -4.07 10.46
C ILE A 460 21.68 -3.29 11.06
N TYR A 461 21.39 -2.29 11.89
CA TYR A 461 22.39 -1.47 12.56
C TYR A 461 22.30 -1.68 14.08
N ILE A 462 23.31 -2.35 14.62
CA ILE A 462 23.54 -2.47 16.06
C ILE A 462 24.54 -1.39 16.48
N ASP A 463 24.02 -0.30 17.03
CA ASP A 463 24.81 0.87 17.44
C ASP A 463 25.26 0.78 18.90
N GLU A 464 26.20 1.63 19.30
CA GLU A 464 26.87 1.54 20.58
C GLU A 464 26.04 2.14 21.75
N PRO A 465 26.26 1.68 23.00
CA PRO A 465 26.81 0.39 23.41
C PRO A 465 25.67 -0.65 23.54
N THR A 466 25.43 -1.45 22.51
CA THR A 466 24.35 -2.47 22.52
C THR A 466 24.89 -3.87 22.78
N SER A 467 24.21 -4.68 23.62
CA SER A 467 24.60 -6.08 23.87
C SER A 467 23.46 -7.08 23.91
N ASP A 468 23.80 -8.37 23.87
CA ASP A 468 22.89 -9.51 24.12
C ASP A 468 21.70 -9.56 23.15
N ILE A 469 22.01 -9.72 21.86
CA ILE A 469 21.03 -9.82 20.78
C ILE A 469 21.26 -11.09 19.97
N ASP A 470 20.18 -11.84 19.72
CA ASP A 470 20.15 -12.92 18.74
C ASP A 470 19.63 -12.39 17.41
N ILE A 471 20.45 -12.46 16.36
CA ILE A 471 20.15 -12.03 14.99
C ILE A 471 20.16 -13.28 14.10
N THR A 472 18.99 -13.79 13.74
CA THR A 472 18.87 -15.08 13.07
C THR A 472 18.00 -15.04 11.81
N ASN A 473 18.34 -15.81 10.78
CA ASN A 473 17.50 -16.02 9.59
C ASN A 473 17.08 -14.73 8.82
N ASN A 474 17.70 -13.58 9.09
CA ASN A 474 17.33 -12.33 8.43
C ASN A 474 17.93 -12.27 7.03
N THR A 475 17.27 -11.53 6.15
CA THR A 475 17.75 -11.16 4.83
C THR A 475 17.97 -9.66 4.77
N CYS A 476 19.16 -9.21 4.37
CA CYS A 476 19.46 -7.80 4.18
C CYS A 476 20.14 -7.59 2.82
N ALA A 477 19.45 -6.89 1.91
CA ALA A 477 19.94 -6.72 0.55
C ALA A 477 19.75 -5.31 -0.01
N PHE A 478 20.63 -4.92 -0.94
CA PHE A 478 20.56 -3.66 -1.67
C PHE A 478 20.61 -2.41 -0.79
N ASN A 479 21.31 -2.48 0.34
CA ASN A 479 21.51 -1.31 1.20
C ASN A 479 22.71 -0.48 0.71
N ALA A 480 22.60 0.85 0.85
CA ALA A 480 23.60 1.80 0.36
C ALA A 480 24.97 1.70 1.07
N TYR A 481 25.07 0.95 2.18
CA TYR A 481 26.33 0.70 2.86
C TYR A 481 26.55 -0.77 3.21
N SER A 482 25.98 -1.25 4.32
CA SER A 482 26.22 -2.63 4.77
C SER A 482 24.96 -3.41 5.11
N GLY A 483 25.02 -4.73 4.97
CA GLY A 483 23.89 -5.60 5.33
C GLY A 483 23.65 -5.64 6.85
N LEU A 484 24.71 -5.88 7.62
CA LEU A 484 24.74 -5.79 9.09
C LEU A 484 25.90 -4.93 9.54
N LYS A 485 25.67 -4.05 10.51
CA LYS A 485 26.73 -3.32 11.23
C LYS A 485 26.67 -3.61 12.71
N LEU A 486 27.83 -4.00 13.26
CA LEU A 486 28.09 -4.02 14.69
C LEU A 486 29.05 -2.87 15.02
N HIS A 487 28.57 -1.90 15.79
CA HIS A 487 29.35 -0.76 16.24
C HIS A 487 29.50 -0.83 17.77
N ASN A 488 30.72 -1.14 18.23
CA ASN A 488 31.05 -1.31 19.65
C ASN A 488 30.03 -2.20 20.44
N ALA A 489 29.43 -3.19 19.75
CA ALA A 489 28.42 -4.11 20.26
C ALA A 489 29.00 -5.44 20.80
N ASN A 490 28.39 -5.98 21.85
CA ASN A 490 28.93 -7.11 22.61
C ASN A 490 27.92 -8.25 22.79
N ASN A 491 28.40 -9.48 22.94
CA ASN A 491 27.57 -10.67 23.16
C ASN A 491 26.47 -10.86 22.09
N ILE A 492 26.76 -10.55 20.82
CA ILE A 492 25.81 -10.69 19.71
C ILE A 492 25.94 -12.08 19.09
N ARG A 493 24.81 -12.76 18.86
CA ARG A 493 24.78 -14.06 18.17
C ARG A 493 24.14 -13.90 16.79
N VAL A 494 24.93 -14.07 15.74
CA VAL A 494 24.53 -13.84 14.35
C VAL A 494 24.53 -15.18 13.62
N ARG A 495 23.35 -15.71 13.24
CA ARG A 495 23.25 -17.05 12.63
C ARG A 495 22.32 -17.15 11.43
N GLU A 496 22.74 -17.91 10.42
CA GLU A 496 21.91 -18.27 9.25
C GLU A 496 21.31 -17.06 8.50
N ASN A 497 21.90 -15.87 8.62
CA ASN A 497 21.43 -14.67 7.92
C ASN A 497 21.95 -14.65 6.47
N THR A 498 21.24 -13.94 5.58
CA THR A 498 21.61 -13.72 4.18
C THR A 498 21.85 -12.24 3.93
N PHE A 499 23.06 -11.88 3.50
CA PHE A 499 23.45 -10.52 3.19
C PHE A 499 23.91 -10.44 1.73
N PHE A 500 23.21 -9.68 0.89
CA PHE A 500 23.44 -9.69 -0.56
C PHE A 500 23.40 -8.30 -1.20
N GLY A 501 24.39 -7.96 -2.02
CA GLY A 501 24.35 -6.74 -2.85
C GLY A 501 24.32 -5.45 -2.04
N ASN A 502 25.05 -5.42 -0.92
CA ASN A 502 25.17 -4.22 -0.09
C ASN A 502 26.41 -3.44 -0.54
N THR A 503 26.24 -2.16 -0.87
CA THR A 503 27.17 -1.38 -1.71
C THR A 503 28.62 -1.37 -1.22
N VAL A 504 28.85 -1.46 0.09
CA VAL A 504 30.21 -1.51 0.67
C VAL A 504 30.53 -2.90 1.17
N CYS A 505 29.73 -3.47 2.07
CA CYS A 505 29.99 -4.82 2.57
C CYS A 505 28.76 -5.57 3.08
N ALA A 506 28.79 -6.90 3.07
CA ALA A 506 27.73 -7.68 3.71
C ALA A 506 27.72 -7.50 5.25
N LEU A 507 28.89 -7.57 5.90
CA LEU A 507 29.06 -7.33 7.33
C LEU A 507 30.10 -6.24 7.59
N ARG A 508 29.72 -5.26 8.41
CA ARG A 508 30.61 -4.24 8.96
C ARG A 508 30.76 -4.47 10.46
N ILE A 509 32.00 -4.58 10.90
CA ILE A 509 32.36 -4.62 12.31
C ILE A 509 33.26 -3.41 12.57
N GLN A 510 32.86 -2.55 13.50
CA GLN A 510 33.57 -1.31 13.78
C GLN A 510 33.73 -1.10 15.28
N GLU A 511 34.98 -0.97 15.70
CA GLU A 511 35.36 -0.44 16.99
C GLU A 511 35.92 0.97 16.78
N SER A 512 35.19 1.99 17.25
CA SER A 512 35.59 3.40 17.10
C SER A 512 36.37 3.94 18.30
N ASN A 513 36.30 3.25 19.45
CA ASN A 513 36.98 3.62 20.68
C ASN A 513 37.44 2.36 21.45
N ALA A 514 38.57 2.48 22.16
CA ALA A 514 39.15 1.39 22.96
C ALA A 514 38.38 1.12 24.28
N SER A 515 37.49 2.02 24.70
CA SER A 515 36.77 1.92 25.98
C SER A 515 35.61 0.92 25.96
N THR A 516 35.07 0.59 24.78
CA THR A 516 33.96 -0.34 24.62
C THR A 516 34.29 -1.37 23.53
N PRO A 517 35.30 -2.22 23.77
CA PRO A 517 35.80 -3.08 22.72
C PRO A 517 34.78 -4.16 22.37
N LEU A 518 34.84 -4.65 21.14
CA LEU A 518 33.92 -5.67 20.63
C LEU A 518 34.30 -7.06 21.17
N ARG A 519 33.42 -7.72 21.93
CA ARG A 519 33.68 -9.03 22.57
C ARG A 519 32.51 -10.00 22.46
N ASN A 520 32.87 -11.29 22.51
CA ASN A 520 31.94 -12.42 22.62
C ASN A 520 30.86 -12.48 21.52
N ASN A 521 31.15 -11.92 20.35
CA ASN A 521 30.25 -12.00 19.21
C ASN A 521 30.43 -13.35 18.50
N ASN A 522 29.34 -14.08 18.26
CA ASN A 522 29.34 -15.42 17.67
C ASN A 522 28.67 -15.41 16.31
N PHE A 523 29.39 -15.79 15.26
CA PHE A 523 28.91 -15.83 13.88
C PHE A 523 28.94 -17.25 13.34
N HIS A 524 27.78 -17.77 12.93
CA HIS A 524 27.67 -19.14 12.42
C HIS A 524 26.71 -19.27 11.24
N GLY A 525 27.13 -19.92 10.16
CA GLY A 525 26.22 -20.26 9.05
C GLY A 525 25.71 -19.09 8.21
N ASN A 526 26.25 -17.89 8.42
CA ASN A 526 25.79 -16.70 7.69
C ASN A 526 26.31 -16.70 6.25
N LYS A 527 25.49 -16.18 5.33
CA LYS A 527 25.82 -15.98 3.93
C LYS A 527 26.17 -14.51 3.69
N PHE A 528 27.47 -14.20 3.66
CA PHE A 528 28.00 -12.88 3.32
C PHE A 528 28.36 -12.85 1.84
N ILE A 529 27.54 -12.16 1.03
CA ILE A 529 27.61 -12.26 -0.43
C ILE A 529 27.84 -10.88 -1.04
N ALA A 530 28.99 -10.73 -1.70
CA ALA A 530 29.27 -9.57 -2.55
C ALA A 530 28.69 -9.82 -3.94
N LYS A 531 27.84 -8.91 -4.42
CA LYS A 531 27.22 -9.01 -5.74
C LYS A 531 28.20 -8.66 -6.85
N ASN A 532 29.06 -7.65 -6.65
CA ASN A 532 30.03 -7.17 -7.65
C ASN A 532 31.46 -7.12 -7.09
N SER A 533 32.44 -6.77 -7.92
CA SER A 533 33.87 -6.75 -7.56
C SER A 533 34.26 -5.64 -6.57
N THR A 534 33.46 -4.58 -6.45
CA THR A 534 33.72 -3.46 -5.53
C THR A 534 33.19 -3.67 -4.12
N GLU A 535 32.19 -4.55 -3.96
CA GLU A 535 31.63 -4.92 -2.66
C GLU A 535 32.55 -5.89 -1.91
N LEU A 536 32.58 -5.81 -0.58
CA LEU A 536 33.29 -6.75 0.30
C LEU A 536 32.31 -7.73 0.97
N THR A 537 32.77 -8.90 1.40
CA THR A 537 31.92 -9.74 2.27
C THR A 537 31.98 -9.22 3.71
N VAL A 538 33.18 -8.88 4.20
CA VAL A 538 33.35 -8.34 5.55
C VAL A 538 34.34 -7.18 5.55
N LYS A 539 34.02 -6.16 6.32
CA LYS A 539 34.92 -5.08 6.70
C LYS A 539 34.99 -4.97 8.22
N HIS A 540 36.16 -5.23 8.80
CA HIS A 540 36.39 -5.22 10.24
C HIS A 540 37.46 -4.19 10.61
N ILE A 541 37.06 -3.15 11.33
CA ILE A 541 37.95 -2.10 11.84
C ILE A 541 38.04 -2.27 13.36
N SER A 542 39.27 -2.45 13.86
CA SER A 542 39.59 -2.47 15.30
C SER A 542 40.38 -1.21 15.67
N ALA A 543 40.10 -0.65 16.84
CA ALA A 543 40.85 0.48 17.39
C ALA A 543 42.09 0.04 18.19
N THR A 544 42.27 -1.26 18.45
CA THR A 544 43.26 -1.77 19.42
C THR A 544 44.05 -3.01 18.94
N ASP A 545 44.13 -3.26 17.63
CA ASP A 545 44.86 -4.40 17.02
C ASP A 545 44.38 -5.79 17.51
N ASP A 546 43.12 -5.88 17.94
CA ASP A 546 42.58 -7.01 18.71
C ASP A 546 41.48 -7.80 17.99
N ILE A 547 41.48 -7.78 16.66
CA ILE A 547 40.47 -8.43 15.80
C ILE A 547 40.17 -9.89 16.21
N ALA A 548 41.19 -10.63 16.65
CA ALA A 548 41.05 -12.02 17.09
C ALA A 548 40.20 -12.19 18.38
N LEU A 549 39.98 -11.12 19.15
CA LEU A 549 39.23 -11.12 20.41
C LEU A 549 37.74 -10.76 20.23
N LEU A 550 37.29 -10.52 19.00
CA LEU A 550 35.89 -10.21 18.68
C LEU A 550 34.90 -11.27 19.22
N GLY A 551 35.34 -12.53 19.28
CA GLY A 551 34.53 -13.69 19.64
C GLY A 551 34.86 -14.87 18.73
N SER A 552 33.84 -15.53 18.18
CA SER A 552 34.00 -16.74 17.37
C SER A 552 33.27 -16.63 16.04
N LEU A 553 33.97 -16.96 14.96
CA LEU A 553 33.43 -17.11 13.63
C LEU A 553 33.68 -18.55 13.15
N ASP A 554 32.64 -19.27 12.75
CA ASP A 554 32.80 -20.57 12.09
C ASP A 554 31.66 -20.91 11.13
N SER A 555 31.96 -21.72 10.11
CA SER A 555 30.97 -22.23 9.13
C SER A 555 30.22 -21.11 8.37
N ASN A 556 30.80 -19.92 8.26
CA ASN A 556 30.22 -18.82 7.47
C ASN A 556 30.59 -18.96 5.98
N TYR A 557 29.74 -18.41 5.11
CA TYR A 557 29.95 -18.38 3.67
C TYR A 557 30.38 -16.98 3.25
N TYR A 558 31.59 -16.87 2.73
CA TYR A 558 32.17 -15.64 2.21
C TYR A 558 32.18 -15.69 0.69
N ALA A 559 31.02 -15.40 0.10
CA ALA A 559 30.80 -15.58 -1.33
C ALA A 559 31.11 -14.31 -2.12
N ARG A 560 32.14 -14.37 -2.97
CA ARG A 560 32.41 -13.38 -4.02
C ARG A 560 32.52 -14.08 -5.38
N PRO A 561 31.39 -14.43 -6.02
CA PRO A 561 31.40 -15.23 -7.25
C PRO A 561 32.16 -14.59 -8.43
N ILE A 562 32.27 -13.26 -8.47
CA ILE A 562 32.94 -12.52 -9.57
C ILE A 562 34.45 -12.38 -9.37
N ASP A 563 34.88 -12.13 -8.13
CA ASP A 563 36.29 -11.91 -7.80
C ASP A 563 36.54 -12.38 -6.37
N ASP A 564 37.19 -13.52 -6.21
CA ASP A 564 37.44 -14.14 -4.93
C ASP A 564 38.76 -13.69 -4.27
N ASN A 565 39.50 -12.75 -4.88
CA ASN A 565 40.81 -12.35 -4.38
C ASN A 565 40.74 -11.42 -3.16
N LEU A 566 39.64 -10.67 -2.98
CA LEU A 566 39.50 -9.64 -1.94
C LEU A 566 38.30 -9.87 -1.01
N THR A 567 38.26 -10.99 -0.30
CA THR A 567 37.11 -11.36 0.52
C THR A 567 36.86 -10.42 1.70
N ILE A 568 37.87 -10.20 2.53
CA ILE A 568 37.74 -9.57 3.85
C ILE A 568 38.73 -8.42 3.97
N GLN A 569 38.25 -7.24 4.38
CA GLN A 569 39.11 -6.10 4.70
C GLN A 569 39.23 -5.94 6.21
N THR A 570 40.46 -5.90 6.72
CA THR A 570 40.77 -5.63 8.13
C THR A 570 41.48 -4.29 8.25
N GLY A 571 41.13 -3.49 9.25
CA GLY A 571 41.80 -2.23 9.58
C GLY A 571 42.25 -2.23 11.04
N THR A 572 43.53 -1.94 11.29
CA THR A 572 44.06 -1.80 12.65
C THR A 572 45.08 -0.65 12.74
N PRO A 573 45.36 -0.10 13.94
CA PRO A 573 46.33 0.99 14.10
C PRO A 573 47.72 0.63 13.57
N THR A 574 48.21 -0.58 13.84
CA THR A 574 49.57 -0.98 13.47
C THR A 574 49.71 -1.36 12.00
N ALA A 575 48.73 -2.06 11.43
CA ALA A 575 48.83 -2.61 10.08
C ALA A 575 48.14 -1.73 9.01
N GLY A 576 47.40 -0.70 9.41
CA GLY A 576 46.53 0.05 8.50
C GLY A 576 45.44 -0.85 7.92
N THR A 577 45.03 -0.58 6.68
CA THR A 577 44.03 -1.38 5.97
C THR A 577 44.69 -2.50 5.17
N VAL A 578 44.26 -3.74 5.39
CA VAL A 578 44.75 -4.94 4.72
C VAL A 578 43.58 -5.72 4.13
N ASN A 579 43.62 -6.02 2.83
CA ASN A 579 42.67 -6.92 2.20
C ASN A 579 43.18 -8.36 2.24
N ARG A 580 42.27 -9.31 2.48
CA ARG A 580 42.58 -10.73 2.72
C ARG A 580 41.63 -11.60 1.91
N ALA A 581 42.18 -12.52 1.13
CA ALA A 581 41.41 -13.67 0.64
C ALA A 581 41.02 -14.57 1.82
N LEU A 582 40.01 -15.43 1.64
CA LEU A 582 39.49 -16.30 2.70
C LEU A 582 40.59 -17.16 3.36
N ALA A 583 41.51 -17.73 2.59
CA ALA A 583 42.62 -18.52 3.15
C ALA A 583 43.52 -17.69 4.07
N SER A 584 43.89 -16.48 3.65
CA SER A 584 44.69 -15.56 4.45
C SER A 584 43.95 -15.04 5.69
N TRP A 585 42.63 -14.91 5.63
CA TRP A 585 41.80 -14.60 6.79
C TRP A 585 41.83 -15.71 7.84
N LYS A 586 41.68 -16.98 7.42
CA LYS A 586 41.74 -18.13 8.34
C LYS A 586 43.08 -18.18 9.07
N THR A 587 44.19 -17.97 8.35
CA THR A 587 45.53 -17.91 8.96
C THR A 587 45.69 -16.72 9.90
N PHE A 588 45.21 -15.53 9.49
CA PHE A 588 45.36 -14.30 10.28
C PHE A 588 44.53 -14.29 11.57
N SER A 589 43.25 -14.68 11.46
CA SER A 589 42.32 -14.65 12.59
C SER A 589 42.44 -15.87 13.49
N GLY A 590 42.88 -17.02 12.95
CA GLY A 590 42.77 -18.31 13.61
C GLY A 590 41.33 -18.83 13.72
N GLN A 591 40.38 -18.20 13.01
CA GLN A 591 38.95 -18.52 13.06
C GLN A 591 38.44 -19.03 11.71
N ASP A 592 37.14 -19.37 11.62
CA ASP A 592 36.46 -19.77 10.39
C ASP A 592 37.05 -21.03 9.71
N ALA A 593 37.44 -22.03 10.51
CA ALA A 593 38.00 -23.28 10.00
C ALA A 593 37.10 -23.90 8.91
N ASN A 594 35.80 -23.95 9.15
CA ASN A 594 34.80 -24.54 8.25
C ASN A 594 34.16 -23.55 7.27
N ALA A 595 34.68 -22.32 7.16
CA ALA A 595 34.12 -21.34 6.25
C ALA A 595 34.35 -21.71 4.78
N SER A 596 33.38 -21.37 3.94
CA SER A 596 33.36 -21.69 2.51
C SER A 596 33.24 -20.42 1.66
N LYS A 597 33.74 -20.49 0.42
CA LYS A 597 33.54 -19.46 -0.60
C LYS A 597 32.34 -19.80 -1.49
N ALA A 598 32.08 -18.97 -2.50
CA ALA A 598 31.08 -19.28 -3.52
C ALA A 598 31.39 -20.63 -4.21
N PRO A 599 30.39 -21.49 -4.45
CA PRO A 599 30.61 -22.79 -5.08
C PRO A 599 30.93 -22.68 -6.58
N VAL A 600 30.54 -21.58 -7.21
CA VAL A 600 30.70 -21.33 -8.65
C VAL A 600 31.21 -19.91 -8.85
N ALA A 601 32.21 -19.78 -9.73
CA ALA A 601 32.70 -18.48 -10.18
C ALA A 601 31.93 -18.05 -11.44
N ILE A 602 31.66 -16.76 -11.57
CA ILE A 602 30.93 -16.16 -12.70
C ILE A 602 31.67 -14.92 -13.19
N SER A 603 31.49 -14.55 -14.45
CA SER A 603 32.06 -13.32 -15.02
C SER A 603 31.09 -12.14 -15.07
N SER A 604 29.79 -12.39 -14.83
CA SER A 604 28.73 -11.40 -14.92
C SER A 604 27.84 -11.41 -13.68
N THR A 605 27.47 -10.23 -13.20
CA THR A 605 26.47 -10.08 -12.12
C THR A 605 25.08 -10.56 -12.55
N ASN A 606 24.82 -10.68 -13.85
CA ASN A 606 23.53 -11.17 -14.38
C ASN A 606 23.34 -12.67 -14.12
N ASP A 607 24.41 -13.41 -13.84
CA ASP A 607 24.35 -14.82 -13.48
C ASP A 607 23.98 -15.01 -12.00
N LEU A 608 23.85 -13.92 -11.23
CA LEU A 608 23.30 -13.92 -9.88
C LEU A 608 21.81 -13.62 -9.92
N ARG A 609 21.07 -14.41 -9.17
CA ARG A 609 19.63 -14.23 -8.97
C ARG A 609 19.33 -14.18 -7.48
N PHE A 610 18.56 -13.19 -7.05
CA PHE A 610 18.11 -13.05 -5.67
C PHE A 610 16.60 -13.21 -5.62
N GLU A 611 16.15 -14.15 -4.80
CA GLU A 611 14.74 -14.45 -4.60
C GLU A 611 14.40 -14.39 -3.11
N TYR A 612 13.19 -13.92 -2.82
CA TYR A 612 12.70 -13.85 -1.44
C TYR A 612 11.18 -14.08 -1.38
N ASN A 613 10.72 -14.44 -0.19
CA ASN A 613 9.32 -14.63 0.12
C ASN A 613 8.98 -13.81 1.37
N ALA A 614 8.32 -12.66 1.20
CA ALA A 614 7.92 -11.79 2.31
C ALA A 614 6.48 -12.05 2.80
N SER A 615 5.92 -13.21 2.46
CA SER A 615 4.58 -13.61 2.90
C SER A 615 4.63 -14.64 4.02
N ASN A 616 3.48 -14.88 4.64
CA ASN A 616 3.27 -15.94 5.62
C ASN A 616 2.93 -17.31 4.97
N GLN A 617 2.96 -17.41 3.65
CA GLN A 617 2.73 -18.64 2.90
C GLN A 617 4.02 -19.12 2.23
N ILE A 618 4.09 -20.40 1.87
CA ILE A 618 5.17 -20.92 1.03
C ILE A 618 5.07 -20.31 -0.38
N LYS A 619 6.22 -20.03 -1.01
CA LYS A 619 6.30 -19.44 -2.35
C LYS A 619 7.16 -20.29 -3.27
N ASP A 620 6.54 -20.85 -4.31
CA ASP A 620 7.25 -21.52 -5.40
C ASP A 620 7.65 -20.53 -6.48
N ILE A 621 8.91 -20.60 -6.90
CA ILE A 621 9.50 -19.68 -7.87
C ILE A 621 10.12 -20.51 -8.99
N ALA A 622 9.67 -20.25 -10.21
CA ALA A 622 10.23 -20.90 -11.38
C ALA A 622 11.60 -20.31 -11.77
N LEU A 623 12.51 -21.18 -12.19
CA LEU A 623 13.89 -20.90 -12.55
C LEU A 623 14.10 -21.20 -14.05
N PRO A 624 14.62 -20.24 -14.86
CA PRO A 624 14.84 -20.38 -16.30
C PRO A 624 16.16 -21.13 -16.62
N GLY A 625 16.56 -22.05 -15.75
CA GLY A 625 17.84 -22.72 -15.83
C GLY A 625 18.16 -23.51 -14.57
N THR A 626 19.34 -24.09 -14.57
CA THR A 626 19.93 -24.75 -13.41
C THR A 626 20.73 -23.72 -12.63
N TYR A 627 20.41 -23.60 -11.35
CA TYR A 627 21.08 -22.70 -10.43
C TYR A 627 21.64 -23.47 -9.25
N THR A 628 22.66 -22.92 -8.61
CA THR A 628 23.20 -23.42 -7.36
C THR A 628 23.14 -22.32 -6.31
N ASP A 629 22.68 -22.61 -5.09
CA ASP A 629 22.73 -21.62 -4.01
C ASP A 629 24.14 -21.47 -3.41
N ILE A 630 24.31 -20.54 -2.48
CA ILE A 630 25.59 -20.29 -1.82
C ILE A 630 26.10 -21.49 -0.99
N LYS A 631 25.20 -22.39 -0.58
CA LYS A 631 25.57 -23.62 0.15
C LYS A 631 25.95 -24.78 -0.79
N GLY A 632 25.82 -24.60 -2.11
CA GLY A 632 26.14 -25.63 -3.11
C GLY A 632 24.94 -26.51 -3.50
N THR A 633 23.74 -26.21 -3.02
CA THR A 633 22.52 -26.95 -3.37
C THR A 633 22.08 -26.59 -4.78
N VAL A 634 21.88 -27.59 -5.63
CA VAL A 634 21.47 -27.41 -7.04
C VAL A 634 19.95 -27.42 -7.16
N PHE A 635 19.40 -26.46 -7.89
CA PHE A 635 17.98 -26.31 -8.19
C PHE A 635 17.79 -26.28 -9.71
N ALA A 636 16.93 -27.17 -10.21
CA ALA A 636 16.49 -27.19 -11.59
C ALA A 636 14.99 -26.87 -11.64
N ASN A 637 14.57 -26.05 -12.62
CA ASN A 637 13.19 -25.65 -12.91
C ASN A 637 12.51 -24.76 -11.85
N SER A 638 12.70 -24.99 -10.55
CA SER A 638 12.08 -24.19 -9.50
C SER A 638 12.83 -24.22 -8.16
N ILE A 639 12.49 -23.29 -7.28
CA ILE A 639 12.85 -23.26 -5.87
C ILE A 639 11.60 -22.95 -5.02
N THR A 640 11.47 -23.61 -3.87
CA THR A 640 10.43 -23.35 -2.89
C THR A 640 11.01 -22.56 -1.72
N LEU A 641 10.50 -21.35 -1.48
CA LEU A 641 10.91 -20.51 -0.35
C LEU A 641 9.88 -20.58 0.77
N GLN A 642 10.37 -20.87 1.98
CA GLN A 642 9.58 -20.79 3.22
C GLN A 642 9.17 -19.33 3.51
N PRO A 643 8.13 -19.10 4.35
CA PRO A 643 7.77 -17.77 4.81
C PRO A 643 9.00 -17.00 5.32
N TYR A 644 9.16 -15.77 4.84
CA TYR A 644 10.25 -14.86 5.21
C TYR A 644 11.67 -15.36 4.92
N ALA A 645 11.83 -16.34 4.03
CA ALA A 645 13.12 -16.83 3.56
C ALA A 645 13.60 -16.12 2.28
N SER A 646 14.91 -16.24 2.01
CA SER A 646 15.52 -15.82 0.75
C SER A 646 16.56 -16.81 0.25
N ALA A 647 16.83 -16.74 -1.05
CA ALA A 647 17.88 -17.47 -1.73
C ALA A 647 18.68 -16.53 -2.64
N VAL A 648 20.00 -16.71 -2.64
CA VAL A 648 20.89 -16.16 -3.67
C VAL A 648 21.40 -17.34 -4.47
N LEU A 649 21.14 -17.28 -5.76
CA LEU A 649 21.31 -18.34 -6.73
C LEU A 649 22.35 -17.91 -7.77
N ILE A 650 23.22 -18.83 -8.14
CA ILE A 650 24.24 -18.66 -9.16
C ILE A 650 23.88 -19.55 -10.34
N LEU A 651 23.73 -18.99 -11.54
CA LEU A 651 23.44 -19.75 -12.75
C LEU A 651 24.61 -20.69 -13.09
N THR A 652 24.30 -21.97 -13.31
CA THR A 652 25.30 -22.98 -13.71
C THR A 652 25.05 -23.53 -15.12
N ALA A 653 23.81 -23.53 -15.56
CA ALA A 653 23.44 -23.81 -16.95
C ALA A 653 22.12 -23.11 -17.28
N ALA A 654 22.08 -22.32 -18.36
CA ALA A 654 20.81 -21.81 -18.90
C ALA A 654 19.94 -22.98 -19.39
N SER A 655 18.61 -22.88 -19.28
CA SER A 655 17.73 -23.90 -19.86
C SER A 655 17.82 -23.92 -21.38
N SER A 656 17.66 -25.09 -22.00
CA SER A 656 17.40 -25.17 -23.44
C SER A 656 15.99 -24.66 -23.72
N ASN A 657 15.83 -23.83 -24.77
CA ASN A 657 14.52 -23.34 -25.19
C ASN A 657 13.64 -24.49 -25.73
N HIS A 658 12.35 -24.47 -25.41
CA HIS A 658 11.30 -25.39 -25.85
C HIS A 658 10.22 -24.61 -26.59
N ALA A 659 9.63 -25.24 -27.62
CA ALA A 659 8.55 -24.59 -28.35
C ALA A 659 7.29 -24.45 -27.47
N PRO A 660 6.57 -23.32 -27.56
CA PRO A 660 5.25 -23.20 -26.94
C PRO A 660 4.32 -24.29 -27.48
N VAL A 661 3.33 -24.69 -26.69
CA VAL A 661 2.30 -25.65 -27.10
C VAL A 661 0.96 -24.93 -27.24
N ILE A 662 0.36 -25.02 -28.43
CA ILE A 662 -0.99 -24.54 -28.72
C ILE A 662 -1.82 -25.68 -29.29
N LEU A 663 -3.07 -25.81 -28.83
CA LEU A 663 -4.02 -26.81 -29.29
C LEU A 663 -5.14 -26.16 -30.10
N ASN A 664 -5.82 -26.95 -30.93
CA ASN A 664 -7.00 -26.51 -31.66
C ASN A 664 -8.10 -26.06 -30.68
N GLN A 665 -8.76 -24.94 -30.99
CA GLN A 665 -9.82 -24.36 -30.16
C GLN A 665 -10.98 -23.89 -31.05
N SER A 666 -12.15 -23.70 -30.46
CA SER A 666 -13.36 -23.27 -31.18
C SER A 666 -14.12 -22.19 -30.43
N PHE A 667 -14.66 -21.22 -31.17
CA PHE A 667 -15.50 -20.14 -30.67
C PHE A 667 -16.80 -20.05 -31.47
N GLN A 668 -17.81 -19.40 -30.89
CA GLN A 668 -19.08 -19.06 -31.55
C GLN A 668 -19.31 -17.55 -31.47
N LEU A 669 -19.91 -16.98 -32.52
CA LEU A 669 -20.13 -15.55 -32.67
C LEU A 669 -21.40 -15.31 -33.50
N ASN A 670 -22.21 -14.31 -33.18
CA ASN A 670 -23.34 -13.95 -34.05
C ASN A 670 -22.84 -13.20 -35.30
N GLU A 671 -23.48 -13.38 -36.45
CA GLU A 671 -23.03 -12.77 -37.70
C GLU A 671 -23.05 -11.23 -37.71
N ASN A 672 -23.96 -10.59 -36.99
CA ASN A 672 -24.02 -9.12 -36.93
C ASN A 672 -23.17 -8.49 -35.80
N THR A 673 -22.20 -9.23 -35.27
CA THR A 673 -21.41 -8.77 -34.13
C THR A 673 -20.53 -7.55 -34.48
N ALA A 674 -20.59 -6.50 -33.66
CA ALA A 674 -19.88 -5.24 -33.90
C ALA A 674 -18.34 -5.36 -33.87
N ASN A 675 -17.67 -4.49 -34.63
CA ASN A 675 -16.21 -4.32 -34.58
C ASN A 675 -15.70 -4.07 -33.16
N GLY A 676 -14.55 -4.65 -32.83
CA GLY A 676 -13.93 -4.57 -31.51
C GLY A 676 -14.49 -5.55 -30.49
N THR A 677 -15.57 -6.27 -30.79
CA THR A 677 -16.13 -7.27 -29.86
C THR A 677 -15.13 -8.40 -29.63
N ILE A 678 -14.96 -8.78 -28.36
CA ILE A 678 -14.10 -9.89 -27.94
C ILE A 678 -14.84 -11.20 -28.19
N ILE A 679 -14.21 -12.08 -28.97
CA ILE A 679 -14.72 -13.43 -29.28
C ILE A 679 -14.27 -14.41 -28.18
N GLY A 680 -13.02 -14.28 -27.76
CA GLY A 680 -12.41 -15.12 -26.72
C GLY A 680 -10.89 -14.96 -26.68
N THR A 681 -10.23 -15.72 -25.82
CA THR A 681 -8.77 -15.73 -25.68
C THR A 681 -8.21 -17.05 -26.16
N VAL A 682 -7.28 -17.01 -27.13
CA VAL A 682 -6.55 -18.20 -27.58
C VAL A 682 -5.50 -18.57 -26.54
N ILE A 683 -5.56 -19.80 -26.02
CA ILE A 683 -4.68 -20.26 -24.93
C ILE A 683 -3.53 -21.10 -25.50
N ALA A 684 -2.31 -20.86 -25.01
CA ALA A 684 -1.12 -21.66 -25.28
C ALA A 684 -0.25 -21.77 -24.01
N THR A 685 0.48 -22.87 -23.84
CA THR A 685 1.35 -23.14 -22.68
C THR A 685 2.83 -23.15 -23.08
N ASP A 686 3.72 -22.84 -22.13
CA ASP A 686 5.17 -23.04 -22.28
C ASP A 686 5.69 -23.80 -21.08
N VAL A 687 6.69 -24.64 -21.29
CA VAL A 687 7.44 -25.26 -20.19
C VAL A 687 8.50 -24.28 -19.68
N ASP A 688 8.96 -23.35 -20.54
CA ASP A 688 10.00 -22.41 -20.18
C ASP A 688 9.43 -21.21 -19.42
N ALA A 689 9.66 -21.23 -18.11
CA ALA A 689 9.19 -20.18 -17.23
C ALA A 689 9.82 -18.81 -17.54
N GLY A 690 8.97 -17.77 -17.59
CA GLY A 690 9.40 -16.39 -17.79
C GLY A 690 9.52 -15.95 -19.25
N GLN A 691 9.34 -16.85 -20.22
CA GLN A 691 9.26 -16.48 -21.62
C GLN A 691 7.89 -15.89 -21.97
N THR A 692 7.87 -14.92 -22.88
CA THR A 692 6.64 -14.30 -23.37
C THR A 692 6.15 -14.98 -24.63
N LYS A 693 4.83 -15.02 -24.80
CA LYS A 693 4.17 -15.61 -25.97
C LYS A 693 3.66 -14.50 -26.88
N THR A 694 4.00 -14.60 -28.16
CA THR A 694 3.53 -13.69 -29.21
C THR A 694 2.58 -14.43 -30.14
N PHE A 695 1.32 -13.99 -30.20
CA PHE A 695 0.27 -14.59 -31.03
C PHE A 695 0.11 -13.85 -32.37
N SER A 696 -0.17 -14.58 -33.44
CA SER A 696 -0.46 -14.01 -34.76
C SER A 696 -1.39 -14.90 -35.58
N ILE A 697 -2.27 -14.29 -36.40
CA ILE A 697 -3.05 -15.01 -37.38
C ILE A 697 -2.20 -15.17 -38.65
N VAL A 698 -1.91 -16.41 -39.04
CA VAL A 698 -1.01 -16.72 -40.16
C VAL A 698 -1.74 -17.26 -41.39
N SER A 699 -3.00 -17.68 -41.26
CA SER A 699 -3.82 -18.11 -42.41
C SER A 699 -5.33 -18.08 -42.07
N GLY A 700 -6.17 -18.16 -43.10
CA GLY A 700 -7.63 -18.35 -42.96
C GLY A 700 -8.46 -17.11 -42.63
N ASN A 701 -7.81 -15.96 -42.42
CA ASN A 701 -8.47 -14.69 -42.10
C ASN A 701 -8.86 -13.90 -43.37
N THR A 702 -9.63 -14.53 -44.26
CA THR A 702 -10.11 -13.89 -45.49
C THR A 702 -10.85 -12.60 -45.16
N GLY A 703 -10.56 -11.50 -45.88
CA GLY A 703 -11.21 -10.20 -45.63
C GLY A 703 -10.77 -9.49 -44.35
N ASN A 704 -9.77 -9.99 -43.62
CA ASN A 704 -9.35 -9.46 -42.32
C ASN A 704 -10.52 -9.35 -41.33
N VAL A 705 -11.35 -10.39 -41.27
CA VAL A 705 -12.55 -10.44 -40.42
C VAL A 705 -12.17 -10.37 -38.94
N PHE A 706 -11.04 -10.97 -38.55
CA PHE A 706 -10.58 -11.05 -37.16
C PHE A 706 -9.24 -10.35 -36.93
N ALA A 707 -9.01 -9.91 -35.70
CA ALA A 707 -7.71 -9.48 -35.19
C ALA A 707 -7.35 -10.27 -33.93
N ILE A 708 -6.06 -10.49 -33.69
CA ILE A 708 -5.57 -11.09 -32.44
C ILE A 708 -4.58 -10.15 -31.78
N ASN A 709 -4.72 -9.96 -30.46
CA ASN A 709 -3.73 -9.24 -29.69
C ASN A 709 -2.49 -10.11 -29.48
N ALA A 710 -1.33 -9.57 -29.88
CA ALA A 710 -0.09 -10.32 -29.88
C ALA A 710 0.39 -10.76 -28.49
N SER A 711 0.13 -10.00 -27.42
CA SER A 711 0.61 -10.33 -26.07
C SER A 711 -0.40 -11.08 -25.22
N THR A 712 -1.70 -10.94 -25.50
CA THR A 712 -2.76 -11.54 -24.68
C THR A 712 -3.47 -12.72 -25.35
N GLY A 713 -3.35 -12.89 -26.67
CA GLY A 713 -4.08 -13.91 -27.42
C GLY A 713 -5.58 -13.62 -27.57
N ILE A 714 -6.05 -12.43 -27.17
CA ILE A 714 -7.46 -12.03 -27.32
C ILE A 714 -7.80 -11.88 -28.80
N LEU A 715 -8.81 -12.62 -29.26
CA LEU A 715 -9.35 -12.59 -30.61
C LEU A 715 -10.57 -11.66 -30.66
N THR A 716 -10.61 -10.72 -31.61
CA THR A 716 -11.69 -9.75 -31.78
C THR A 716 -12.21 -9.68 -33.21
N VAL A 717 -13.42 -9.13 -33.38
CA VAL A 717 -13.97 -8.76 -34.69
C VAL A 717 -13.27 -7.50 -35.19
N ALA A 718 -12.69 -7.56 -36.39
CA ALA A 718 -12.07 -6.42 -37.07
C ALA A 718 -12.95 -5.87 -38.20
N THR A 719 -13.67 -6.75 -38.91
CA THR A 719 -14.54 -6.37 -40.04
C THR A 719 -15.90 -7.06 -39.93
N SER A 720 -16.82 -6.45 -39.19
CA SER A 720 -18.17 -6.97 -38.92
C SER A 720 -19.00 -7.14 -40.18
N ALA A 721 -18.80 -6.29 -41.20
CA ALA A 721 -19.51 -6.39 -42.48
C ALA A 721 -19.17 -7.68 -43.28
N ALA A 722 -18.11 -8.40 -42.89
CA ALA A 722 -17.72 -9.67 -43.50
C ALA A 722 -18.21 -10.89 -42.69
N LEU A 723 -18.89 -10.66 -41.56
CA LEU A 723 -19.57 -11.70 -40.81
C LEU A 723 -20.99 -11.82 -41.39
N ASN A 724 -21.20 -12.82 -42.25
CA ASN A 724 -22.51 -13.12 -42.83
C ASN A 724 -22.62 -14.65 -42.91
N PHE A 725 -23.65 -15.18 -42.27
CA PHE A 725 -23.89 -16.60 -42.09
C PHE A 725 -24.24 -17.28 -43.42
N GLU A 726 -25.04 -16.63 -44.27
CA GLU A 726 -25.49 -17.16 -45.56
C GLU A 726 -24.32 -17.34 -46.55
N VAL A 727 -23.26 -16.55 -46.39
CA VAL A 727 -22.06 -16.57 -47.24
C VAL A 727 -20.93 -17.38 -46.62
N THR A 728 -20.63 -17.19 -45.33
CA THR A 728 -19.51 -17.87 -44.64
C THR A 728 -19.87 -18.18 -43.19
N PRO A 729 -20.53 -19.33 -42.94
CA PRO A 729 -20.99 -19.70 -41.60
C PRO A 729 -19.84 -20.16 -40.67
N THR A 730 -18.63 -20.36 -41.19
CA THR A 730 -17.48 -20.81 -40.38
C THR A 730 -16.16 -20.28 -40.93
N PHE A 731 -15.33 -19.77 -40.03
CA PHE A 731 -13.96 -19.33 -40.31
C PHE A 731 -12.96 -20.27 -39.63
N THR A 732 -11.91 -20.66 -40.36
CA THR A 732 -10.85 -21.55 -39.87
C THR A 732 -9.52 -20.80 -39.89
N LEU A 733 -9.06 -20.33 -38.73
CA LEU A 733 -7.87 -19.50 -38.59
C LEU A 733 -6.65 -20.34 -38.20
N GLY A 734 -5.54 -20.21 -38.93
CA GLY A 734 -4.26 -20.70 -38.45
C GLY A 734 -3.65 -19.67 -37.50
N ILE A 735 -3.48 -20.03 -36.22
CA ILE A 735 -2.82 -19.17 -35.22
C ILE A 735 -1.43 -19.72 -34.92
N LYS A 736 -0.42 -18.85 -35.00
CA LYS A 736 0.95 -19.12 -34.55
C LYS A 736 1.18 -18.49 -33.18
N VAL A 737 1.74 -19.26 -32.26
CA VAL A 737 2.33 -18.76 -31.01
C VAL A 737 3.84 -18.96 -31.05
N GLN A 738 4.57 -17.92 -30.65
CA GLN A 738 6.03 -17.89 -30.68
C GLN A 738 6.56 -17.42 -29.33
N ASP A 739 7.60 -18.08 -28.83
CA ASP A 739 8.29 -17.67 -27.61
C ASP A 739 9.34 -16.58 -27.88
N ASN A 740 9.95 -16.05 -26.83
CA ASN A 740 11.08 -15.12 -26.92
C ASN A 740 12.40 -15.72 -26.40
N GLY A 741 12.48 -17.05 -26.28
CA GLY A 741 13.68 -17.76 -25.85
C GLY A 741 14.79 -17.75 -26.90
N THR A 742 16.00 -18.13 -26.49
CA THR A 742 17.16 -18.22 -27.39
C THR A 742 16.89 -19.24 -28.50
N GLY A 743 17.03 -18.81 -29.76
CA GLY A 743 16.71 -19.64 -30.93
C GLY A 743 15.23 -19.59 -31.35
N THR A 744 14.37 -18.98 -30.54
CA THR A 744 12.97 -18.60 -30.83
C THR A 744 12.15 -19.70 -31.49
N LEU A 745 11.37 -20.42 -30.70
CA LEU A 745 10.59 -21.55 -31.18
C LEU A 745 9.11 -21.16 -31.31
N SER A 746 8.36 -21.95 -32.08
CA SER A 746 6.95 -21.65 -32.33
C SER A 746 6.15 -22.90 -32.64
N SER A 747 4.84 -22.81 -32.41
CA SER A 747 3.85 -23.81 -32.79
C SER A 747 2.63 -23.15 -33.40
N GLN A 748 1.82 -23.94 -34.09
CA GLN A 748 0.59 -23.49 -34.75
C GLN A 748 -0.57 -24.42 -34.42
N ALA A 749 -1.77 -23.85 -34.32
CA ALA A 749 -3.01 -24.59 -34.21
C ALA A 749 -4.11 -23.95 -35.07
N THR A 750 -5.17 -24.73 -35.30
CA THR A 750 -6.37 -24.28 -35.99
C THR A 750 -7.39 -23.79 -34.98
N ILE A 751 -7.87 -22.56 -35.16
CA ILE A 751 -8.92 -21.93 -34.36
C ILE A 751 -10.16 -21.75 -35.23
N THR A 752 -11.27 -22.39 -34.86
CA THR A 752 -12.52 -22.35 -35.63
C THR A 752 -13.49 -21.37 -35.01
N VAL A 753 -13.99 -20.40 -35.78
CA VAL A 753 -15.06 -19.47 -35.37
C VAL A 753 -16.31 -19.82 -36.17
N SER A 754 -17.34 -20.31 -35.50
CA SER A 754 -18.64 -20.61 -36.14
C SER A 754 -19.60 -19.46 -35.93
N LEU A 755 -20.27 -19.04 -37.00
CA LEU A 755 -21.31 -18.03 -36.91
C LEU A 755 -22.64 -18.64 -36.46
N THR A 756 -23.37 -17.89 -35.66
CA THR A 756 -24.78 -18.13 -35.39
C THR A 756 -25.59 -17.18 -36.27
N ASP A 757 -26.49 -17.78 -37.04
CA ASP A 757 -27.50 -17.12 -37.88
C ASP A 757 -28.38 -16.17 -37.04
N VAL A 758 -28.54 -14.93 -37.49
CA VAL A 758 -29.40 -13.90 -36.86
C VAL A 758 -30.34 -13.28 -37.88
N ASN A 759 -31.64 -13.54 -37.69
CA ASN A 759 -32.71 -13.07 -38.56
C ASN A 759 -32.60 -11.62 -39.04
N GLU A 760 -32.57 -11.45 -40.36
CA GLU A 760 -32.66 -10.19 -41.08
C GLU A 760 -34.09 -9.83 -41.51
N LEU A 761 -34.26 -8.59 -41.96
CA LEU A 761 -35.55 -8.11 -42.44
C LEU A 761 -35.78 -8.49 -43.91
N PRO A 762 -37.03 -8.84 -44.28
CA PRO A 762 -37.39 -9.04 -45.68
C PRO A 762 -37.32 -7.73 -46.46
N THR A 763 -36.97 -7.86 -47.72
CA THR A 763 -36.80 -6.76 -48.67
C THR A 763 -37.96 -6.70 -49.65
N ILE A 764 -38.52 -5.51 -49.85
CA ILE A 764 -39.57 -5.22 -50.83
C ILE A 764 -39.18 -3.99 -51.66
N ASN A 765 -39.30 -4.10 -52.98
CA ASN A 765 -39.06 -2.99 -53.91
C ASN A 765 -40.39 -2.36 -54.36
N ASN A 766 -40.34 -1.09 -54.78
CA ASN A 766 -41.50 -0.38 -55.36
C ASN A 766 -42.02 -1.11 -56.60
N GLN A 767 -43.33 -1.28 -56.67
CA GLN A 767 -44.04 -2.01 -57.72
C GLN A 767 -45.23 -1.19 -58.20
N SER A 768 -45.57 -1.31 -59.48
CA SER A 768 -46.69 -0.59 -60.11
C SER A 768 -47.66 -1.58 -60.73
N PHE A 769 -48.94 -1.33 -60.52
CA PHE A 769 -50.04 -2.12 -61.09
C PHE A 769 -51.07 -1.19 -61.75
N SER A 770 -51.90 -1.73 -62.63
CA SER A 770 -52.97 -0.98 -63.29
C SER A 770 -54.26 -1.77 -63.25
N ILE A 771 -55.37 -1.10 -63.00
CA ILE A 771 -56.69 -1.71 -62.92
C ILE A 771 -57.74 -0.77 -63.53
N PRO A 772 -58.72 -1.28 -64.31
CA PRO A 772 -59.83 -0.47 -64.78
C PRO A 772 -60.65 0.09 -63.61
N GLU A 773 -61.09 1.35 -63.69
CA GLU A 773 -61.88 1.99 -62.62
C GLU A 773 -63.22 1.30 -62.36
N ASN A 774 -63.79 0.64 -63.39
CA ASN A 774 -65.04 -0.10 -63.29
C ASN A 774 -64.87 -1.53 -62.76
N SER A 775 -63.71 -1.86 -62.18
CA SER A 775 -63.44 -3.18 -61.63
C SER A 775 -64.31 -3.47 -60.40
N VAL A 776 -64.91 -4.65 -60.36
CA VAL A 776 -65.79 -5.06 -59.25
C VAL A 776 -64.98 -5.43 -58.01
N ASN A 777 -65.63 -5.41 -56.84
CA ASN A 777 -65.03 -5.90 -55.59
C ASN A 777 -64.54 -7.34 -55.77
N GLY A 778 -63.35 -7.64 -55.27
CA GLY A 778 -62.67 -8.94 -55.39
C GLY A 778 -61.79 -9.10 -56.64
N THR A 779 -61.75 -8.13 -57.56
CA THR A 779 -60.86 -8.19 -58.73
C THR A 779 -59.39 -8.19 -58.27
N GLU A 780 -58.61 -9.17 -58.72
CA GLU A 780 -57.18 -9.27 -58.43
C GLU A 780 -56.36 -8.30 -59.29
N ILE A 781 -55.42 -7.61 -58.66
CA ILE A 781 -54.55 -6.60 -59.27
C ILE A 781 -53.16 -7.17 -59.55
N GLY A 782 -52.64 -7.97 -58.62
CA GLY A 782 -51.33 -8.60 -58.71
C GLY A 782 -50.83 -9.05 -57.33
N THR A 783 -49.69 -9.75 -57.32
CA THR A 783 -49.03 -10.22 -56.09
C THR A 783 -47.80 -9.37 -55.79
N ILE A 784 -47.65 -8.95 -54.54
CA ILE A 784 -46.46 -8.22 -54.08
C ILE A 784 -45.24 -9.16 -54.04
N ALA A 785 -44.17 -8.79 -54.74
CA ALA A 785 -42.89 -9.49 -54.69
C ALA A 785 -41.99 -8.96 -53.57
N SER A 786 -41.48 -9.86 -52.72
CA SER A 786 -40.49 -9.59 -51.66
C SER A 786 -39.57 -10.81 -51.45
N THR A 787 -38.39 -10.60 -50.86
CA THR A 787 -37.37 -11.63 -50.60
C THR A 787 -36.85 -11.54 -49.18
N ASP A 788 -36.45 -12.67 -48.60
CA ASP A 788 -35.86 -12.76 -47.27
C ASP A 788 -34.49 -13.43 -47.36
N PRO A 789 -33.41 -12.86 -46.79
CA PRO A 789 -32.10 -13.52 -46.72
C PRO A 789 -32.14 -14.83 -45.92
N ASP A 790 -33.00 -14.89 -44.89
CA ASP A 790 -33.11 -16.03 -44.00
C ASP A 790 -33.87 -17.18 -44.65
N ALA A 791 -33.17 -18.31 -44.75
CA ALA A 791 -33.74 -19.50 -45.38
C ALA A 791 -34.92 -20.05 -44.56
N GLY A 792 -36.12 -20.01 -45.15
CA GLY A 792 -37.30 -20.69 -44.60
C GLY A 792 -38.26 -19.81 -43.80
N GLN A 793 -38.07 -18.50 -43.75
CA GLN A 793 -39.03 -17.57 -43.15
C GLN A 793 -40.32 -17.44 -43.98
N LEU A 794 -41.43 -17.26 -43.27
CA LEU A 794 -42.77 -17.01 -43.80
C LEU A 794 -43.06 -15.51 -43.80
N LEU A 795 -43.35 -14.96 -44.98
CA LEU A 795 -43.64 -13.54 -45.15
C LEU A 795 -45.13 -13.22 -45.04
N THR A 796 -45.44 -12.13 -44.35
CA THR A 796 -46.79 -11.58 -44.17
C THR A 796 -46.90 -10.16 -44.70
N TYR A 797 -48.06 -9.82 -45.26
CA TYR A 797 -48.27 -8.59 -46.02
C TYR A 797 -49.43 -7.76 -45.48
N SER A 798 -49.28 -6.43 -45.45
CA SER A 798 -50.36 -5.50 -45.06
C SER A 798 -50.26 -4.15 -45.76
N ILE A 799 -51.40 -3.48 -45.95
CA ILE A 799 -51.44 -2.09 -46.43
C ILE A 799 -51.44 -1.17 -45.22
N VAL A 800 -50.44 -0.28 -45.12
CA VAL A 800 -50.24 0.61 -43.96
C VAL A 800 -50.57 2.07 -44.25
N SER A 801 -50.63 2.49 -45.52
CA SER A 801 -50.98 3.86 -45.88
C SER A 801 -51.49 4.00 -47.31
N GLY A 802 -52.09 5.15 -47.63
CA GLY A 802 -52.49 5.54 -48.99
C GLY A 802 -53.73 4.83 -49.55
N ASN A 803 -54.34 3.94 -48.77
CA ASN A 803 -55.56 3.21 -49.14
C ASN A 803 -56.82 4.05 -48.88
N THR A 804 -56.94 5.18 -49.56
CA THR A 804 -58.08 6.10 -49.40
C THR A 804 -59.40 5.38 -49.68
N ASN A 805 -60.41 5.62 -48.84
CA ASN A 805 -61.73 4.99 -48.90
C ASN A 805 -61.71 3.45 -48.87
N ASN A 806 -60.62 2.83 -48.38
CA ASN A 806 -60.42 1.39 -48.38
C ASN A 806 -60.64 0.78 -49.78
N ALA A 807 -60.05 1.42 -50.80
CA ALA A 807 -60.16 0.99 -52.19
C ALA A 807 -59.61 -0.43 -52.42
N PHE A 808 -58.58 -0.83 -51.68
CA PHE A 808 -57.88 -2.12 -51.87
C PHE A 808 -57.81 -2.98 -50.60
N ALA A 809 -57.65 -4.29 -50.80
CA ALA A 809 -57.32 -5.26 -49.76
C ALA A 809 -56.13 -6.12 -50.20
N ILE A 810 -55.29 -6.54 -49.25
CA ILE A 810 -54.17 -7.45 -49.51
C ILE A 810 -54.36 -8.75 -48.70
N ASN A 811 -54.10 -9.89 -49.34
CA ASN A 811 -54.07 -11.17 -48.65
C ASN A 811 -52.76 -11.30 -47.86
N SER A 812 -52.88 -11.48 -46.55
CA SER A 812 -51.73 -11.39 -45.64
C SER A 812 -50.72 -12.51 -45.79
N SER A 813 -51.05 -13.68 -46.33
CA SER A 813 -50.11 -14.81 -46.47
C SER A 813 -49.56 -14.99 -47.88
N THR A 814 -50.23 -14.41 -48.88
CA THR A 814 -49.85 -14.57 -50.30
C THR A 814 -49.37 -13.28 -50.93
N GLY A 815 -49.66 -12.11 -50.33
CA GLY A 815 -49.33 -10.81 -50.90
C GLY A 815 -50.22 -10.38 -52.07
N VAL A 816 -51.30 -11.12 -52.37
CA VAL A 816 -52.22 -10.80 -53.47
C VAL A 816 -53.06 -9.56 -53.13
N LEU A 817 -52.97 -8.53 -53.98
CA LEU A 817 -53.72 -7.27 -53.88
C LEU A 817 -55.00 -7.34 -54.72
N THR A 818 -56.13 -6.90 -54.14
CA THR A 818 -57.46 -6.96 -54.74
C THR A 818 -58.26 -5.67 -54.53
N VAL A 819 -59.30 -5.45 -55.34
CA VAL A 819 -60.27 -4.34 -55.14
C VAL A 819 -61.19 -4.66 -53.96
N ALA A 820 -61.19 -3.81 -52.94
CA ALA A 820 -62.09 -3.93 -51.79
C ALA A 820 -63.36 -3.09 -51.96
N THR A 821 -63.21 -1.86 -52.47
CA THR A 821 -64.32 -0.92 -52.66
C THR A 821 -64.28 -0.32 -54.06
N SER A 822 -64.94 -0.99 -55.01
CA SER A 822 -65.04 -0.57 -56.42
C SER A 822 -65.54 0.87 -56.58
N ALA A 823 -66.47 1.33 -55.74
CA ALA A 823 -66.97 2.71 -55.77
C ALA A 823 -65.90 3.76 -55.42
N ALA A 824 -64.78 3.37 -54.80
CA ALA A 824 -63.65 4.25 -54.55
C ALA A 824 -62.73 4.40 -55.76
N LEU A 825 -62.86 3.53 -56.77
CA LEU A 825 -62.12 3.59 -58.02
C LEU A 825 -62.87 4.50 -59.00
N ASN A 826 -62.52 5.78 -58.99
CA ASN A 826 -63.05 6.77 -59.92
C ASN A 826 -61.86 7.52 -60.51
N PHE A 827 -61.60 7.32 -61.79
CA PHE A 827 -60.42 7.84 -62.46
C PHE A 827 -60.45 9.36 -62.56
N GLU A 828 -61.62 9.97 -62.79
CA GLU A 828 -61.77 11.43 -62.84
C GLU A 828 -61.49 12.12 -61.49
N VAL A 829 -61.68 11.41 -60.37
CA VAL A 829 -61.48 11.95 -59.01
C VAL A 829 -60.12 11.57 -58.43
N THR A 830 -59.69 10.32 -58.60
CA THR A 830 -58.44 9.79 -58.06
C THR A 830 -57.81 8.84 -59.10
N PRO A 831 -57.01 9.37 -60.03
CA PRO A 831 -56.46 8.59 -61.14
C PRO A 831 -55.36 7.60 -60.71
N SER A 832 -54.82 7.75 -59.51
CA SER A 832 -53.77 6.87 -58.96
C SER A 832 -53.83 6.79 -57.45
N PHE A 833 -53.43 5.63 -56.91
CA PHE A 833 -53.25 5.41 -55.49
C PHE A 833 -51.78 5.04 -55.21
N THR A 834 -51.20 5.62 -54.16
CA THR A 834 -49.86 5.28 -53.69
C THR A 834 -49.97 4.53 -52.38
N LEU A 835 -49.87 3.20 -52.41
CA LEU A 835 -50.02 2.37 -51.24
C LEU A 835 -48.69 2.17 -50.51
N GLY A 836 -48.69 2.39 -49.20
CA GLY A 836 -47.62 1.88 -48.34
C GLY A 836 -47.88 0.42 -48.03
N ILE A 837 -46.98 -0.49 -48.45
CA ILE A 837 -47.04 -1.92 -48.14
C ILE A 837 -45.97 -2.26 -47.11
N LYS A 838 -46.36 -2.98 -46.06
CA LYS A 838 -45.43 -3.59 -45.10
C LYS A 838 -45.34 -5.09 -45.36
N VAL A 839 -44.10 -5.60 -45.44
CA VAL A 839 -43.76 -7.03 -45.41
C VAL A 839 -43.10 -7.34 -44.07
N GLN A 840 -43.43 -8.48 -43.49
CA GLN A 840 -42.89 -8.92 -42.20
C GLN A 840 -42.71 -10.45 -42.20
N ASP A 841 -41.53 -10.92 -41.83
CA ASP A 841 -41.21 -12.34 -41.61
C ASP A 841 -41.71 -12.84 -40.24
N ASN A 842 -41.54 -14.14 -39.98
CA ASN A 842 -41.89 -14.79 -38.71
C ASN A 842 -40.68 -15.11 -37.82
N GLY A 843 -39.50 -14.55 -38.14
CA GLY A 843 -38.31 -14.66 -37.33
C GLY A 843 -38.41 -13.83 -36.06
N THR A 844 -37.58 -14.17 -35.08
CA THR A 844 -37.46 -13.41 -33.83
C THR A 844 -36.08 -12.78 -33.76
N GLY A 845 -36.00 -11.49 -34.08
CA GLY A 845 -34.79 -10.65 -34.06
C GLY A 845 -35.20 -9.17 -34.06
N THR A 846 -34.30 -8.27 -33.61
CA THR A 846 -34.56 -6.81 -33.48
C THR A 846 -34.33 -6.06 -34.78
#